data_AF-D0R586-F1
#
_entry.id   AF-D0R586-F1
#
_cell.length_a   1.000
_cell.length_b   1.000
_cell.length_c   1.000
_cell.angle_alpha   90.00
_cell.angle_beta   90.00
_cell.angle_gamma   90.00
#
_symmetry.space_group_name_H-M   'P 1'
#
loop_
_entity.id
_entity.type
_entity.pdbx_description
1 polymer ?
#
loop_
_entity_poly.entity_id
_entity_poly.type
_entity_poly.pdbx_seq_one_letter_code
_entity_poly.pdbx_strand_id
1 'polypeptide(L)'
;MLCDNCHERPASIHLYTNVNGQDREISLCQQCYQELKNQQGQNNSMNNNNAFFGDFDDLFNALNNNNNEQNNPQGRDPRMQMGGGRRGGNNGGQKSLLDQYGTDLTDLAKKGKIDPVIGRDKEIARVIEILNRRTKNNPVLIGEAGVGKTAVVEGLAQQIVDGSVPAKLQDKRIISLNMVSMVQGTGIRGQFEQRMQQLIKELEQNDNIILFIDEIHELVGAGNAEGGMDAGNIIKPALARGDFQLIGATTIKEYRNIEKDSALARRFQPVEVKEPTTEETIKILQGIRKRYEDYHHVHYTDESIRAAVDLSSRYIQDRFLPDKAIDLLDEAGSRMNLTIPYVDSEKIKERLDAAESLKQDALKNEDYEKAAYYRDQIEKYEKLKDQKVDPDQTPKITEKIMNKIVEEKTNIPVGDLQKQEETQLKNLATDLKDNVIGQNKAVETVARAIRRNRVGFNKSGRPIGSFLFVGPTGVGKTELAKQLAKQIFGTEDAMIRFDMSEYMEQYSVSKLIGSAPGYVGYEEAGQLTERVRHNPYSLILFDEIEKAHPDVLHLFLQILDDGRLTDSQGRTVSFKDTIIIMTSNAGQGIKEASVGFAAENSHQEQFKNSLGQYFKPEFLNRLDDIVEFNALDKKDLIKIVDLMLANTNDMVKDQGLHIDVTPEAKELLVEKGYDPSMGARPLRRTIQEEIEDKVADYKLDNPAAKDLKANVVDGKIVISEN
;
A
#
# COMPACT_ATOMS: atom_id res chain seq x y z
N MET A 1 41.82 -8.18 10.31
CA MET A 1 42.69 -7.20 9.64
C MET A 1 42.32 -5.80 10.15
N LEU A 2 43.30 -4.90 10.27
CA LEU A 2 43.01 -3.51 10.64
C LEU A 2 42.56 -2.76 9.38
N CYS A 3 41.76 -1.72 9.56
CA CYS A 3 41.25 -0.85 8.51
C CYS A 3 42.42 -0.27 7.72
N ASP A 4 42.39 -0.37 6.40
CA ASP A 4 43.43 0.14 5.52
C ASP A 4 43.49 1.68 5.51
N ASN A 5 42.42 2.36 5.96
CA ASN A 5 42.38 3.82 6.02
C ASN A 5 42.89 4.39 7.35
N CYS A 6 42.42 3.87 8.49
CA CYS A 6 42.79 4.42 9.80
C CYS A 6 43.82 3.58 10.55
N HIS A 7 44.07 2.34 10.14
CA HIS A 7 44.99 1.37 10.76
C HIS A 7 44.81 1.12 12.27
N GLU A 8 43.81 1.71 12.91
CA GLU A 8 43.57 1.59 14.36
C GLU A 8 42.40 0.65 14.68
N ARG A 9 41.42 0.57 13.78
CA ARG A 9 40.17 -0.16 14.00
C ARG A 9 40.10 -1.42 13.14
N PRO A 10 39.46 -2.51 13.60
CA PRO A 10 39.28 -3.70 12.78
C PRO A 10 38.43 -3.38 11.54
N ALA A 11 38.87 -3.88 10.38
CA ALA A 11 38.11 -3.78 9.15
C ALA A 11 36.85 -4.65 9.24
N SER A 12 35.72 -4.11 8.82
CA SER A 12 34.40 -4.75 8.83
C SER A 12 33.72 -4.74 7.47
N ILE A 13 34.29 -4.03 6.49
CA ILE A 13 33.77 -3.85 5.13
C ILE A 13 34.91 -4.11 4.15
N HIS A 14 34.69 -4.99 3.18
CA HIS A 14 35.67 -5.38 2.18
C HIS A 14 35.16 -4.95 0.80
N LEU A 15 35.90 -4.09 0.12
CA LEU A 15 35.57 -3.55 -1.19
C LEU A 15 36.52 -4.14 -2.22
N TYR A 16 35.96 -4.78 -3.23
CA TYR A 16 36.73 -5.28 -4.37
C TYR A 16 36.68 -4.24 -5.48
N THR A 17 37.84 -3.85 -5.99
CA THR A 17 37.94 -2.93 -7.10
C THR A 17 38.99 -3.38 -8.11
N ASN A 18 38.73 -3.11 -9.39
CA ASN A 18 39.67 -3.31 -10.46
C ASN A 18 40.34 -1.98 -10.79
N VAL A 19 41.62 -1.84 -10.44
CA VAL A 19 42.42 -0.64 -10.77
C VAL A 19 43.50 -1.08 -11.77
N ASN A 20 43.49 -0.49 -12.96
CA ASN A 20 44.43 -0.81 -14.06
C ASN A 20 44.46 -2.31 -14.45
N GLY A 21 43.30 -2.99 -14.41
CA GLY A 21 43.19 -4.39 -14.84
C GLY A 21 43.60 -5.42 -13.79
N GLN A 22 43.91 -5.00 -12.56
CA GLN A 22 44.17 -5.89 -11.43
C GLN A 22 43.10 -5.73 -10.35
N ASP A 23 42.50 -6.85 -9.94
CA ASP A 23 41.57 -6.88 -8.82
C ASP A 23 42.34 -6.69 -7.51
N ARG A 24 41.95 -5.68 -6.74
CA ARG A 24 42.43 -5.40 -5.39
C ARG A 24 41.28 -5.36 -4.41
N GLU A 25 41.53 -5.86 -3.22
CA GLU A 25 40.62 -5.79 -2.09
C GLU A 25 41.09 -4.70 -1.11
N ILE A 26 40.17 -3.82 -0.71
CA ILE A 26 40.40 -2.76 0.28
C ILE A 26 39.49 -3.02 1.47
N SER A 27 40.07 -3.13 2.66
CA SER A 27 39.40 -3.49 3.91
C SER A 27 39.23 -2.26 4.81
N LEU A 28 38.00 -1.79 5.01
CA LEU A 28 37.68 -0.58 5.79
C LEU A 28 36.86 -0.89 7.05
N CYS A 29 37.00 -0.06 8.09
CA CYS A 29 36.07 -0.05 9.20
C CYS A 29 34.81 0.78 8.86
N GLN A 30 33.71 0.51 9.55
CA GLN A 30 32.40 1.11 9.29
C GLN A 30 32.40 2.65 9.32
N GLN A 31 33.14 3.27 10.25
CA GLN A 31 33.23 4.73 10.33
C GLN A 31 34.03 5.34 9.17
N CYS A 32 35.17 4.74 8.78
CA CYS A 32 35.93 5.21 7.62
C CYS A 32 35.13 5.08 6.32
N TYR A 33 34.34 4.00 6.18
CA TYR A 33 33.45 3.84 5.03
C TYR A 33 32.34 4.90 5.00
N GLN A 34 31.77 5.26 6.15
CA GLN A 34 30.75 6.31 6.24
C GLN A 34 31.32 7.71 5.95
N GLU A 35 32.53 8.01 6.44
CA GLU A 35 33.22 9.27 6.11
C GLU A 35 33.47 9.40 4.61
N LEU A 36 33.94 8.32 3.97
CA LEU A 36 34.12 8.25 2.51
C LEU A 36 32.80 8.44 1.75
N LYS A 37 31.72 7.80 2.20
CA LYS A 37 30.39 7.94 1.59
C LYS A 37 29.80 9.34 1.78
N ASN A 38 30.06 9.99 2.90
CA ASN A 38 29.55 11.33 3.18
C ASN A 38 30.31 12.42 2.41
N GLN A 39 31.60 12.24 2.14
CA GLN A 39 32.38 13.14 1.26
C GLN A 39 31.92 13.08 -0.20
N GLN A 40 31.33 11.97 -0.65
CA GLN A 40 30.69 11.86 -1.97
C GLN A 40 29.42 12.74 -2.11
N GLY A 41 28.76 13.09 -1.02
CA GLY A 41 27.55 13.93 -1.02
C GLY A 41 27.82 15.44 -0.95
N GLN A 42 29.05 15.84 -0.64
CA GLN A 42 29.47 17.24 -0.51
C GLN A 42 30.87 17.43 -1.08
N ASN A 43 30.98 17.57 -2.41
CA ASN A 43 32.04 18.41 -2.97
C ASN A 43 31.73 18.83 -4.41
N ASN A 44 31.09 20.00 -4.49
CA ASN A 44 31.35 20.98 -5.54
C ASN A 44 32.29 22.01 -4.90
N SER A 45 33.52 22.13 -5.41
CA SER A 45 34.49 23.18 -5.05
C SER A 45 35.29 23.00 -3.74
N MET A 46 36.48 22.38 -3.82
CA MET A 46 37.77 23.06 -3.53
C MET A 46 38.97 22.14 -3.72
N ASN A 47 40.03 22.75 -4.23
CA ASN A 47 41.33 22.19 -4.57
C ASN A 47 42.20 22.12 -3.31
N ASN A 48 42.75 20.94 -2.95
CA ASN A 48 43.96 20.91 -2.11
C ASN A 48 44.79 19.63 -2.25
N ASN A 49 46.08 19.84 -2.49
CA ASN A 49 47.13 18.84 -2.66
C ASN A 49 47.36 18.03 -1.37
N ASN A 50 47.12 16.71 -1.42
CA ASN A 50 47.73 15.77 -0.49
C ASN A 50 48.16 14.50 -1.24
N ALA A 51 49.48 14.28 -1.28
CA ALA A 51 50.17 13.29 -2.13
C ALA A 51 49.98 11.80 -1.73
N PHE A 52 48.93 11.48 -0.94
CA PHE A 52 48.59 10.11 -0.54
C PHE A 52 47.29 9.61 -1.21
N PHE A 53 46.51 10.51 -1.84
CA PHE A 53 45.20 10.20 -2.43
C PHE A 53 45.22 9.82 -3.92
N GLY A 54 46.40 9.77 -4.57
CA GLY A 54 46.50 9.50 -6.01
C GLY A 54 45.91 8.15 -6.44
N ASP A 55 46.14 7.08 -5.66
CA ASP A 55 45.62 5.73 -5.97
C ASP A 55 44.09 5.62 -5.77
N PHE A 56 43.50 6.49 -4.94
CA PHE A 56 42.05 6.54 -4.71
C PHE A 56 41.34 7.50 -5.68
N ASP A 57 41.98 8.59 -6.11
CA ASP A 57 41.45 9.43 -7.18
C ASP A 57 41.34 8.66 -8.51
N ASP A 58 42.27 7.74 -8.81
CA ASP A 58 42.16 6.85 -9.99
C ASP A 58 41.02 5.81 -9.84
N LEU A 59 40.78 5.31 -8.62
CA LEU A 59 39.63 4.46 -8.30
C LEU A 59 38.29 5.20 -8.49
N PHE A 60 38.20 6.44 -8.02
CA PHE A 60 37.00 7.27 -8.14
C PHE A 60 36.81 7.81 -9.57
N ASN A 61 37.89 8.11 -10.30
CA ASN A 61 37.83 8.46 -11.73
C ASN A 61 37.44 7.26 -12.60
N ALA A 62 37.85 6.03 -12.26
CA ALA A 62 37.39 4.82 -12.95
C ALA A 62 35.89 4.53 -12.71
N LEU A 63 35.36 4.89 -11.54
CA LEU A 63 33.92 4.83 -11.23
C LEU A 63 33.11 5.95 -11.90
N ASN A 64 33.73 7.10 -12.17
CA ASN A 64 33.06 8.28 -12.75
C ASN A 64 33.20 8.36 -14.30
N ASN A 65 34.23 7.77 -14.90
CA ASN A 65 34.48 7.77 -16.36
C ASN A 65 33.71 6.69 -17.16
N ASN A 66 32.78 5.95 -16.54
CA ASN A 66 31.85 5.12 -17.29
C ASN A 66 30.69 5.93 -17.93
N ASN A 67 30.68 7.26 -17.75
CA ASN A 67 29.79 8.19 -18.43
C ASN A 67 30.58 9.38 -18.99
N ASN A 68 30.79 9.35 -20.32
CA ASN A 68 31.14 10.44 -21.25
C ASN A 68 32.56 10.52 -21.83
N GLU A 69 32.55 10.34 -23.16
CA GLU A 69 33.38 10.96 -24.21
C GLU A 69 34.73 10.33 -24.61
N GLN A 70 34.69 9.65 -25.77
CA GLN A 70 35.78 9.66 -26.74
C GLN A 70 35.44 10.68 -27.84
N ASN A 71 36.32 11.68 -28.01
CA ASN A 71 36.50 12.34 -29.30
C ASN A 71 37.99 12.76 -29.47
N ASN A 72 38.64 12.16 -30.48
CA ASN A 72 39.72 12.59 -31.41
C ASN A 72 40.66 13.79 -31.05
N PRO A 73 41.93 13.89 -31.55
CA PRO A 73 42.25 13.76 -32.99
C PRO A 73 43.71 13.41 -33.45
N GLN A 74 43.86 13.28 -34.78
CA GLN A 74 45.04 13.52 -35.66
C GLN A 74 45.92 12.34 -36.17
N GLY A 75 45.64 11.92 -37.42
CA GLY A 75 46.45 12.28 -38.60
C GLY A 75 47.79 11.57 -38.88
N ARG A 76 47.78 10.58 -39.80
CA ARG A 76 48.82 10.33 -40.84
C ARG A 76 48.38 9.22 -41.80
N ASP A 77 48.15 9.57 -43.07
CA ASP A 77 48.14 8.67 -44.25
C ASP A 77 49.61 8.33 -44.64
N PRO A 78 49.96 7.44 -45.61
CA PRO A 78 49.15 6.45 -46.36
C PRO A 78 49.86 5.08 -46.59
N ARG A 79 49.14 4.06 -47.11
CA ARG A 79 49.50 3.28 -48.33
C ARG A 79 48.69 1.99 -48.54
N MET A 80 48.24 1.82 -49.79
CA MET A 80 47.78 0.58 -50.42
C MET A 80 48.85 -0.52 -50.39
N GLN A 81 48.43 -1.78 -50.16
CA GLN A 81 49.05 -2.95 -50.79
C GLN A 81 48.00 -4.06 -50.98
N MET A 82 47.80 -4.46 -52.24
CA MET A 82 47.06 -5.67 -52.62
C MET A 82 47.77 -6.92 -52.09
N GLY A 83 47.01 -7.90 -51.61
CA GLY A 83 47.48 -9.25 -51.33
C GLY A 83 46.28 -10.20 -51.20
N GLY A 84 46.09 -11.09 -52.17
CA GLY A 84 44.88 -11.90 -52.30
C GLY A 84 44.82 -13.15 -51.42
N GLY A 85 43.58 -13.64 -51.28
CA GLY A 85 43.24 -15.05 -51.21
C GLY A 85 43.20 -15.72 -49.82
N ARG A 86 41.98 -15.94 -49.30
CA ARG A 86 41.30 -17.25 -49.31
C ARG A 86 40.02 -17.21 -48.48
N ARG A 87 38.94 -17.71 -49.08
CA ARG A 87 37.66 -18.03 -48.44
C ARG A 87 37.87 -18.91 -47.20
N GLY A 88 37.30 -18.46 -46.08
CA GLY A 88 36.91 -19.28 -44.95
C GLY A 88 35.60 -18.70 -44.42
N GLY A 89 34.47 -19.28 -44.85
CA GLY A 89 33.16 -18.85 -44.41
C GLY A 89 32.97 -19.19 -42.94
N ASN A 90 32.79 -18.16 -42.11
CA ASN A 90 32.23 -18.29 -40.79
C ASN A 90 31.00 -17.37 -40.73
N ASN A 91 29.82 -17.97 -40.89
CA ASN A 91 28.54 -17.27 -40.86
C ASN A 91 28.22 -16.98 -39.38
N GLY A 92 28.85 -15.96 -38.82
CA GLY A 92 28.47 -15.39 -37.54
C GLY A 92 27.15 -14.65 -37.73
N GLY A 93 26.03 -15.32 -37.44
CA GLY A 93 24.70 -14.75 -37.53
C GLY A 93 24.61 -13.47 -36.71
N GLN A 94 24.39 -12.33 -37.38
CA GLN A 94 23.95 -11.10 -36.72
C GLN A 94 22.65 -11.43 -35.97
N LYS A 95 22.67 -11.34 -34.64
CA LYS A 95 21.46 -11.45 -33.81
C LYS A 95 20.44 -10.41 -34.29
N SER A 96 19.22 -10.85 -34.57
CA SER A 96 18.16 -9.97 -35.06
C SER A 96 17.72 -8.97 -33.97
N LEU A 97 16.98 -7.91 -34.32
CA LEU A 97 16.49 -6.95 -33.34
C LEU A 97 15.45 -7.59 -32.43
N LEU A 98 14.61 -8.46 -32.99
CA LEU A 98 13.62 -9.21 -32.23
C LEU A 98 14.27 -10.16 -31.21
N ASP A 99 15.43 -10.74 -31.52
CA ASP A 99 16.17 -11.58 -30.55
C ASP A 99 16.86 -10.75 -29.45
N GLN A 100 17.17 -9.49 -29.71
CA GLN A 100 17.85 -8.60 -28.76
C GLN A 100 16.88 -7.93 -27.78
N TYR A 101 15.72 -7.49 -28.28
CA TYR A 101 14.76 -6.67 -27.53
C TYR A 101 13.42 -7.36 -27.29
N GLY A 102 13.22 -8.55 -27.89
CA GLY A 102 12.00 -9.33 -27.79
C GLY A 102 12.18 -10.60 -26.97
N THR A 103 11.07 -11.07 -26.40
CA THR A 103 10.96 -12.36 -25.72
C THR A 103 9.97 -13.24 -26.48
N ASP A 104 10.40 -14.44 -26.90
CA ASP A 104 9.53 -15.38 -27.61
C ASP A 104 8.64 -16.14 -26.62
N LEU A 105 7.36 -15.76 -26.56
CA LEU A 105 6.37 -16.41 -25.70
C LEU A 105 6.04 -17.83 -26.17
N THR A 106 6.09 -18.10 -27.48
CA THR A 106 5.86 -19.45 -28.00
C THR A 106 6.99 -20.42 -27.64
N ASP A 107 8.23 -19.95 -27.58
CA ASP A 107 9.37 -20.74 -27.09
C ASP A 107 9.27 -20.99 -25.57
N LEU A 108 8.85 -19.99 -24.78
CA LEU A 108 8.58 -20.18 -23.35
C LEU A 108 7.45 -21.19 -23.11
N ALA A 109 6.39 -21.17 -23.93
CA ALA A 109 5.31 -22.15 -23.90
C ALA A 109 5.83 -23.57 -24.18
N LYS A 110 6.64 -23.75 -25.24
CA LYS A 110 7.27 -25.05 -25.59
C LYS A 110 8.14 -25.59 -24.46
N LYS A 111 8.83 -24.71 -23.74
CA LYS A 111 9.68 -25.05 -22.58
C LYS A 111 8.89 -25.27 -21.29
N GLY A 112 7.56 -25.12 -21.32
CA GLY A 112 6.70 -25.27 -20.15
C GLY A 112 6.98 -24.23 -19.07
N LYS A 113 7.42 -23.01 -19.45
CA LYS A 113 7.74 -21.90 -18.54
C LYS A 113 6.58 -20.92 -18.33
N ILE A 114 5.56 -20.97 -19.18
CA ILE A 114 4.33 -20.16 -19.05
C ILE A 114 3.41 -20.76 -17.98
N ASP A 115 2.81 -19.92 -17.14
CA ASP A 115 1.83 -20.35 -16.13
C ASP A 115 0.55 -20.89 -16.80
N PRO A 116 -0.11 -21.90 -16.20
CA PRO A 116 -1.35 -22.42 -16.76
C PRO A 116 -2.42 -21.32 -16.79
N VAL A 117 -2.92 -21.01 -17.99
CA VAL A 117 -3.93 -19.98 -18.17
C VAL A 117 -5.32 -20.56 -17.88
N ILE A 118 -6.01 -20.00 -16.90
CA ILE A 118 -7.29 -20.51 -16.40
C ILE A 118 -8.38 -19.46 -16.58
N GLY A 119 -9.53 -19.89 -17.11
CA GLY A 119 -10.73 -19.06 -17.18
C GLY A 119 -10.71 -17.94 -18.23
N ARG A 120 -9.78 -17.97 -19.19
CA ARG A 120 -9.63 -16.96 -20.27
C ARG A 120 -9.98 -17.46 -21.67
N ASP A 121 -10.69 -18.59 -21.78
CA ASP A 121 -11.00 -19.23 -23.05
C ASP A 121 -11.77 -18.33 -24.02
N LYS A 122 -12.69 -17.51 -23.51
CA LYS A 122 -13.52 -16.60 -24.31
C LYS A 122 -12.69 -15.48 -24.91
N GLU A 123 -11.81 -14.87 -24.12
CA GLU A 123 -10.90 -13.82 -24.53
C GLU A 123 -9.89 -14.35 -25.55
N ILE A 124 -9.30 -15.53 -25.30
CA ILE A 124 -8.36 -16.17 -26.24
C ILE A 124 -9.05 -16.49 -27.57
N ALA A 125 -10.24 -17.10 -27.53
CA ALA A 125 -11.02 -17.39 -28.73
C ALA A 125 -11.35 -16.11 -29.53
N ARG A 126 -11.65 -15.01 -28.83
CA ARG A 126 -11.91 -13.71 -29.45
C ARG A 126 -10.65 -13.13 -30.11
N VAL A 127 -9.49 -13.24 -29.47
CA VAL A 127 -8.20 -12.83 -30.04
C VAL A 127 -7.90 -13.63 -31.31
N ILE A 128 -8.11 -14.95 -31.30
CA ILE A 128 -7.96 -15.83 -32.48
C ILE A 128 -8.91 -15.40 -33.61
N GLU A 129 -10.18 -15.13 -33.31
CA GLU A 129 -11.16 -14.67 -34.29
C GLU A 129 -10.67 -13.39 -34.98
N ILE A 130 -10.16 -12.43 -34.20
CA ILE A 130 -9.66 -11.15 -34.70
C ILE A 130 -8.42 -11.35 -35.57
N LEU A 131 -7.43 -12.11 -35.10
CA LEU A 131 -6.19 -12.38 -35.86
C LEU A 131 -6.46 -13.08 -37.19
N ASN A 132 -7.55 -13.86 -37.30
CA ASN A 132 -7.93 -14.55 -38.53
C ASN A 132 -8.70 -13.66 -39.54
N ARG A 133 -9.06 -12.42 -39.16
CA ARG A 133 -9.75 -11.47 -40.05
C ARG A 133 -8.83 -10.97 -41.16
N ARG A 134 -9.44 -10.57 -42.29
CA ARG A 134 -8.72 -9.93 -43.41
C ARG A 134 -8.40 -8.46 -43.15
N THR A 135 -9.25 -7.76 -42.41
CA THR A 135 -9.08 -6.36 -42.02
C THR A 135 -9.44 -6.20 -40.55
N LYS A 136 -8.89 -5.19 -39.87
CA LYS A 136 -9.01 -5.02 -38.40
C LYS A 136 -8.58 -6.29 -37.65
N ASN A 137 -7.42 -6.80 -38.01
CA ASN A 137 -6.86 -8.05 -37.52
C ASN A 137 -5.84 -7.86 -36.39
N ASN A 138 -5.78 -6.67 -35.78
CA ASN A 138 -4.93 -6.38 -34.64
C ASN A 138 -5.80 -6.26 -33.38
N PRO A 139 -5.85 -7.29 -32.52
CA PRO A 139 -6.58 -7.22 -31.27
C PRO A 139 -5.86 -6.30 -30.27
N VAL A 140 -6.64 -5.57 -29.48
CA VAL A 140 -6.14 -4.80 -28.33
C VAL A 140 -6.89 -5.24 -27.09
N LEU A 141 -6.17 -5.87 -26.16
CA LEU A 141 -6.67 -6.27 -24.85
C LEU A 141 -6.83 -5.02 -23.99
N ILE A 142 -8.08 -4.69 -23.63
CA ILE A 142 -8.41 -3.54 -22.79
C ILE A 142 -8.96 -4.03 -21.45
N GLY A 143 -8.40 -3.50 -20.37
CA GLY A 143 -8.80 -3.85 -19.01
C GLY A 143 -7.89 -3.16 -17.99
N GLU A 144 -8.30 -3.15 -16.73
CA GLU A 144 -7.50 -2.56 -15.65
C GLU A 144 -6.13 -3.25 -15.50
N ALA A 145 -5.19 -2.62 -14.80
CA ALA A 145 -3.91 -3.24 -14.49
C ALA A 145 -4.10 -4.46 -13.58
N GLY A 146 -3.28 -5.51 -13.76
CA GLY A 146 -3.33 -6.71 -12.92
C GLY A 146 -4.43 -7.73 -13.24
N VAL A 147 -5.37 -7.46 -14.16
CA VAL A 147 -6.44 -8.43 -14.50
C VAL A 147 -5.96 -9.65 -15.30
N GLY A 148 -4.70 -9.69 -15.73
CA GLY A 148 -4.13 -10.80 -16.50
C GLY A 148 -4.24 -10.65 -18.02
N LYS A 149 -4.03 -9.44 -18.56
CA LYS A 149 -3.98 -9.21 -20.02
C LYS A 149 -2.87 -10.03 -20.69
N THR A 150 -1.68 -10.05 -20.11
CA THR A 150 -0.52 -10.85 -20.59
C THR A 150 -0.83 -12.35 -20.58
N ALA A 151 -1.54 -12.85 -19.56
CA ALA A 151 -1.95 -14.25 -19.48
C ALA A 151 -2.84 -14.68 -20.67
N VAL A 152 -3.67 -13.78 -21.23
CA VAL A 152 -4.45 -14.09 -22.46
C VAL A 152 -3.52 -14.35 -23.65
N VAL A 153 -2.43 -13.59 -23.77
CA VAL A 153 -1.46 -13.73 -24.86
C VAL A 153 -0.60 -14.96 -24.68
N GLU A 154 -0.19 -15.24 -23.44
CA GLU A 154 0.50 -16.48 -23.07
C GLU A 154 -0.36 -17.72 -23.34
N GLY A 155 -1.67 -17.64 -23.05
CA GLY A 155 -2.62 -18.71 -23.36
C GLY A 155 -2.80 -18.92 -24.85
N LEU A 156 -2.78 -17.84 -25.64
CA LEU A 156 -2.72 -17.95 -27.10
C LEU A 156 -1.42 -18.63 -27.57
N ALA A 157 -0.27 -18.28 -26.99
CA ALA A 157 1.01 -18.91 -27.33
C ALA A 157 0.96 -20.42 -27.06
N GLN A 158 0.37 -20.83 -25.95
CA GLN A 158 0.16 -22.24 -25.62
C GLN A 158 -0.76 -22.95 -26.62
N GLN A 159 -1.89 -22.34 -27.00
CA GLN A 159 -2.79 -22.91 -28.02
C GLN A 159 -2.13 -23.05 -29.41
N ILE A 160 -1.22 -22.13 -29.77
CA ILE A 160 -0.44 -22.27 -31.01
C ILE A 160 0.49 -23.48 -30.93
N VAL A 161 1.17 -23.67 -29.80
CA VAL A 161 2.08 -24.82 -29.58
C VAL A 161 1.34 -26.15 -29.55
N ASP A 162 0.15 -26.18 -28.94
CA ASP A 162 -0.70 -27.37 -28.86
C ASP A 162 -1.42 -27.67 -30.20
N GLY A 163 -1.33 -26.77 -31.18
CA GLY A 163 -1.98 -26.92 -32.48
C GLY A 163 -3.50 -26.73 -32.44
N SER A 164 -4.05 -26.16 -31.36
CA SER A 164 -5.49 -25.92 -31.17
C SER A 164 -5.99 -24.63 -31.82
N VAL A 165 -5.21 -24.05 -32.75
CA VAL A 165 -5.54 -22.83 -33.51
C VAL A 165 -5.84 -23.14 -34.98
N PRO A 166 -6.59 -22.27 -35.69
CA PRO A 166 -6.83 -22.42 -37.12
C PRO A 166 -5.53 -22.45 -37.94
N ALA A 167 -5.56 -23.10 -39.11
CA ALA A 167 -4.39 -23.30 -39.98
C ALA A 167 -3.56 -22.04 -40.28
N LYS A 168 -4.17 -20.84 -40.33
CA LYS A 168 -3.44 -19.59 -40.57
C LYS A 168 -2.56 -19.12 -39.40
N LEU A 169 -2.86 -19.58 -38.20
CA LEU A 169 -2.14 -19.26 -36.97
C LEU A 169 -1.22 -20.40 -36.52
N GLN A 170 -1.28 -21.55 -37.21
CA GLN A 170 -0.30 -22.61 -37.01
C GLN A 170 1.10 -22.11 -37.35
N ASP A 171 2.09 -22.58 -36.61
CA ASP A 171 3.51 -22.23 -36.74
C ASP A 171 3.85 -20.74 -36.58
N LYS A 172 2.90 -19.91 -36.17
CA LYS A 172 3.18 -18.52 -35.81
C LYS A 172 3.94 -18.43 -34.49
N ARG A 173 4.81 -17.43 -34.39
CA ARG A 173 5.57 -17.10 -33.17
C ARG A 173 5.02 -15.82 -32.58
N ILE A 174 4.86 -15.79 -31.26
CA ILE A 174 4.47 -14.57 -30.53
C ILE A 174 5.71 -14.00 -29.87
N ILE A 175 6.09 -12.78 -30.24
CA ILE A 175 7.25 -12.10 -29.69
C ILE A 175 6.76 -10.88 -28.90
N SER A 176 7.00 -10.89 -27.59
CA SER A 176 6.76 -9.74 -26.70
C SER A 176 7.91 -8.75 -26.84
N LEU A 177 7.61 -7.49 -27.14
CA LEU A 177 8.59 -6.43 -27.27
C LEU A 177 8.65 -5.57 -26.00
N ASN A 178 9.86 -5.41 -25.44
CA ASN A 178 10.07 -4.46 -24.35
C ASN A 178 10.42 -3.08 -24.91
N MET A 179 9.45 -2.16 -24.83
CA MET A 179 9.57 -0.77 -25.27
C MET A 179 10.73 -0.04 -24.58
N VAL A 180 10.87 -0.19 -23.25
CA VAL A 180 11.89 0.48 -22.44
C VAL A 180 13.30 0.11 -22.89
N SER A 181 13.54 -1.17 -23.18
CA SER A 181 14.83 -1.65 -23.66
C SER A 181 15.22 -1.07 -25.02
N MET A 182 14.24 -0.75 -25.87
CA MET A 182 14.53 -0.13 -27.18
C MET A 182 15.02 1.32 -27.06
N VAL A 183 14.61 2.02 -26.01
CA VAL A 183 15.03 3.40 -25.68
C VAL A 183 16.42 3.42 -25.07
N GLN A 184 16.74 2.42 -24.25
CA GLN A 184 18.02 2.31 -23.56
C GLN A 184 19.19 2.33 -24.56
N GLY A 185 20.19 3.14 -24.25
CA GLY A 185 21.35 3.35 -25.12
C GLY A 185 21.06 4.12 -26.41
N THR A 186 19.88 4.75 -26.55
CA THR A 186 19.64 5.77 -27.59
C THR A 186 19.82 7.16 -26.99
N GLY A 187 20.91 7.84 -27.32
CA GLY A 187 21.17 9.21 -26.83
C GLY A 187 20.33 10.28 -27.55
N ILE A 188 19.65 9.90 -28.65
CA ILE A 188 18.96 10.82 -29.57
C ILE A 188 17.69 10.14 -30.09
N ARG A 189 16.55 10.84 -30.07
CA ARG A 189 15.24 10.39 -30.61
C ARG A 189 15.32 9.73 -31.99
N GLY A 190 16.17 10.23 -32.89
CA GLY A 190 16.35 9.67 -34.23
C GLY A 190 16.92 8.25 -34.25
N GLN A 191 17.71 7.84 -33.26
CA GLN A 191 18.24 6.47 -33.16
C GLN A 191 17.14 5.47 -32.80
N PHE A 192 16.21 5.86 -31.93
CA PHE A 192 15.04 5.05 -31.60
C PHE A 192 14.15 4.84 -32.84
N GLU A 193 13.88 5.91 -33.59
CA GLU A 193 13.11 5.82 -34.84
C GLU A 193 13.77 4.89 -35.86
N GLN A 194 15.09 4.95 -35.99
CA GLN A 194 15.85 4.02 -36.85
C GLN A 194 15.73 2.57 -36.39
N ARG A 195 15.82 2.29 -35.08
CA ARG A 195 15.60 0.95 -34.52
C ARG A 195 14.18 0.44 -34.82
N MET A 196 13.17 1.28 -34.65
CA MET A 196 11.78 0.94 -34.98
C MET A 196 11.58 0.67 -36.49
N GLN A 197 12.21 1.45 -37.36
CA GLN A 197 12.16 1.19 -38.80
C GLN A 197 12.83 -0.14 -39.18
N GLN A 198 13.95 -0.48 -38.54
CA GLN A 198 14.61 -1.77 -38.74
C GLN A 198 13.74 -2.93 -38.23
N LEU A 199 13.11 -2.77 -37.07
CA LEU A 199 12.16 -3.74 -36.51
C LEU A 199 10.99 -4.01 -37.47
N ILE A 200 10.38 -2.97 -38.04
CA ILE A 200 9.28 -3.12 -39.01
C ILE A 200 9.75 -3.85 -40.27
N LYS A 201 10.95 -3.54 -40.78
CA LYS A 201 11.52 -4.26 -41.93
C LYS A 201 11.76 -5.74 -41.63
N GLU A 202 12.16 -6.07 -40.40
CA GLU A 202 12.34 -7.46 -39.96
C GLU A 202 10.99 -8.19 -39.88
N LEU A 203 9.93 -7.52 -39.42
CA LEU A 203 8.58 -8.06 -39.38
C LEU A 203 7.96 -8.24 -40.78
N GLU A 204 8.21 -7.28 -41.69
CA GLU A 204 7.82 -7.36 -43.12
C GLU A 204 8.43 -8.57 -43.84
N GLN A 205 9.57 -9.07 -43.38
CA GLN A 205 10.25 -10.24 -43.98
C GLN A 205 9.81 -11.56 -43.34
N ASN A 206 9.12 -11.53 -42.21
CA ASN A 206 8.78 -12.70 -41.40
C ASN A 206 7.28 -12.76 -41.09
N ASP A 207 6.49 -13.27 -42.04
CA ASP A 207 5.03 -13.38 -41.94
C ASP A 207 4.53 -14.30 -40.80
N ASN A 208 5.41 -15.13 -40.24
CA ASN A 208 5.09 -16.03 -39.14
C ASN A 208 5.13 -15.35 -37.76
N ILE A 209 5.48 -14.07 -37.67
CA ILE A 209 5.59 -13.36 -36.39
C ILE A 209 4.30 -12.60 -36.08
N ILE A 210 3.85 -12.73 -34.83
CA ILE A 210 2.85 -11.85 -34.20
C ILE A 210 3.58 -11.05 -33.13
N LEU A 211 3.55 -9.73 -33.25
CA LEU A 211 4.18 -8.84 -32.27
C LEU A 211 3.21 -8.62 -31.10
N PHE A 212 3.67 -8.80 -29.87
CA PHE A 212 2.94 -8.42 -28.67
C PHE A 212 3.60 -7.20 -28.04
N ILE A 213 2.81 -6.17 -27.76
CA ILE A 213 3.26 -4.95 -27.10
C ILE A 213 2.35 -4.70 -25.91
N ASP A 214 2.93 -4.85 -24.71
CA ASP A 214 2.28 -4.37 -23.51
C ASP A 214 2.36 -2.84 -23.47
N GLU A 215 1.37 -2.20 -22.86
CA GLU A 215 1.27 -0.74 -22.81
C GLU A 215 1.36 -0.07 -24.19
N ILE A 216 0.64 -0.60 -25.19
CA ILE A 216 0.69 -0.12 -26.60
C ILE A 216 0.39 1.38 -26.75
N HIS A 217 -0.22 2.03 -25.76
CA HIS A 217 -0.47 3.46 -25.77
C HIS A 217 0.82 4.29 -25.76
N GLU A 218 1.94 3.76 -25.23
CA GLU A 218 3.25 4.41 -25.26
C GLU A 218 3.71 4.69 -26.69
N LEU A 219 3.37 3.82 -27.64
CA LEU A 219 3.70 3.98 -29.06
C LEU A 219 2.85 5.05 -29.75
N VAL A 220 1.68 5.36 -29.21
CA VAL A 220 0.66 6.19 -29.88
C VAL A 220 0.64 7.61 -29.30
N GLY A 221 1.53 7.91 -28.34
CA GLY A 221 1.70 9.18 -27.62
C GLY A 221 0.99 10.38 -28.24
N ALA A 222 -0.27 10.58 -27.85
CA ALA A 222 -1.13 11.62 -28.39
C ALA A 222 -0.69 13.01 -27.89
N GLY A 223 0.32 13.60 -28.53
CA GLY A 223 0.54 15.05 -28.54
C GLY A 223 0.83 15.74 -27.20
N ASN A 224 1.34 15.05 -26.18
CA ASN A 224 1.84 15.73 -24.98
C ASN A 224 3.17 16.43 -25.29
N ALA A 225 3.21 17.73 -25.02
CA ALA A 225 4.27 18.66 -25.43
C ALA A 225 5.59 18.54 -24.64
N GLU A 226 5.81 17.47 -23.88
CA GLU A 226 7.06 17.24 -23.14
C GLU A 226 7.49 15.77 -23.23
N GLY A 227 8.46 15.48 -24.11
CA GLY A 227 9.34 14.31 -23.98
C GLY A 227 8.81 12.91 -24.36
N GLY A 228 7.55 12.73 -24.71
CA GLY A 228 6.98 11.41 -25.05
C GLY A 228 7.53 10.80 -26.37
N MET A 229 7.69 9.47 -26.39
CA MET A 229 8.19 8.70 -27.52
C MET A 229 7.11 8.44 -28.58
N ASP A 230 6.88 9.38 -29.51
CA ASP A 230 5.88 9.19 -30.56
C ASP A 230 6.39 8.31 -31.73
N ALA A 231 6.23 6.99 -31.59
CA ALA A 231 6.48 6.01 -32.65
C ALA A 231 5.28 5.83 -33.61
N GLY A 232 4.15 6.50 -33.34
CA GLY A 232 2.88 6.27 -34.02
C GLY A 232 2.96 6.57 -35.51
N ASN A 233 3.73 7.59 -35.88
CA ASN A 233 3.94 7.97 -37.29
C ASN A 233 4.71 6.92 -38.10
N ILE A 234 5.53 6.09 -37.44
CA ILE A 234 6.33 5.04 -38.08
C ILE A 234 5.49 3.78 -38.28
N ILE A 235 4.64 3.44 -37.30
CA ILE A 235 3.85 2.20 -37.30
C ILE A 235 2.58 2.33 -38.16
N LYS A 236 1.95 3.52 -38.22
CA LYS A 236 0.70 3.75 -38.96
C LYS A 236 0.76 3.27 -40.43
N PRO A 237 1.79 3.59 -41.24
CA PRO A 237 1.87 3.11 -42.62
C PRO A 237 1.94 1.59 -42.73
N ALA A 238 2.73 0.93 -41.88
CA ALA A 238 2.92 -0.52 -41.91
C ALA A 238 1.65 -1.28 -41.47
N LEU A 239 0.98 -0.81 -40.41
CA LEU A 239 -0.34 -1.34 -40.02
C LEU A 239 -1.41 -1.06 -41.07
N ALA A 240 -1.30 0.04 -41.82
CA ALA A 240 -2.26 0.37 -42.87
C ALA A 240 -2.12 -0.53 -44.11
N ARG A 241 -0.90 -0.94 -44.45
CA ARG A 241 -0.62 -1.92 -45.51
C ARG A 241 -0.94 -3.36 -45.09
N GLY A 242 -0.90 -3.64 -43.79
CA GLY A 242 -1.13 -4.97 -43.25
C GLY A 242 0.14 -5.83 -43.28
N ASP A 243 1.31 -5.17 -43.20
CA ASP A 243 2.63 -5.79 -43.34
C ASP A 243 2.98 -6.74 -42.20
N PHE A 244 2.39 -6.54 -41.01
CA PHE A 244 2.56 -7.42 -39.87
C PHE A 244 1.30 -7.43 -38.99
N GLN A 245 1.20 -8.41 -38.09
CA GLN A 245 0.13 -8.52 -37.11
C GLN A 245 0.62 -8.16 -35.72
N LEU A 246 -0.23 -7.48 -34.96
CA LEU A 246 0.09 -7.05 -33.61
C LEU A 246 -1.06 -7.31 -32.64
N ILE A 247 -0.69 -7.74 -31.42
CA ILE A 247 -1.55 -7.78 -30.24
C ILE A 247 -1.09 -6.65 -29.31
N GLY A 248 -1.99 -5.75 -28.94
CA GLY A 248 -1.73 -4.73 -27.93
C GLY A 248 -2.38 -5.07 -26.59
N ALA A 249 -1.80 -4.61 -25.49
CA ALA A 249 -2.48 -4.53 -24.20
C ALA A 249 -2.39 -3.10 -23.64
N THR A 250 -3.46 -2.62 -23.00
CA THR A 250 -3.51 -1.27 -22.42
C THR A 250 -4.67 -1.12 -21.44
N THR A 251 -4.74 -0.03 -20.67
CA THR A 251 -5.92 0.27 -19.85
C THR A 251 -7.06 0.86 -20.68
N ILE A 252 -8.28 0.79 -20.14
CA ILE A 252 -9.47 1.38 -20.78
C ILE A 252 -9.29 2.90 -20.97
N LYS A 253 -8.67 3.57 -20.00
CA LYS A 253 -8.42 5.02 -20.04
C LYS A 253 -7.47 5.38 -21.17
N GLU A 254 -6.34 4.67 -21.27
CA GLU A 254 -5.33 4.89 -22.32
C GLU A 254 -5.85 4.53 -23.72
N TYR A 255 -6.65 3.48 -23.84
CA TYR A 255 -7.21 3.06 -25.13
C TYR A 255 -8.04 4.17 -25.81
N ARG A 256 -8.69 5.05 -25.03
CA ARG A 256 -9.45 6.19 -25.58
C ARG A 256 -8.57 7.12 -26.41
N ASN A 257 -7.27 7.24 -26.11
CA ASN A 257 -6.36 8.05 -26.91
C ASN A 257 -6.07 7.40 -28.27
N ILE A 258 -5.95 6.08 -28.29
CA ILE A 258 -5.78 5.29 -29.53
C ILE A 258 -7.06 5.34 -30.38
N GLU A 259 -8.23 5.27 -29.75
CA GLU A 259 -9.53 5.33 -30.42
C GLU A 259 -9.79 6.68 -31.11
N LYS A 260 -9.29 7.79 -30.53
CA LYS A 260 -9.37 9.12 -31.15
C LYS A 260 -8.56 9.21 -32.45
N ASP A 261 -7.52 8.39 -32.62
CA ASP A 261 -6.73 8.37 -33.84
C ASP A 261 -7.43 7.56 -34.94
N SER A 262 -7.98 8.28 -35.93
CA SER A 262 -8.72 7.68 -37.04
C SER A 262 -7.92 6.66 -37.88
N ALA A 263 -6.59 6.76 -37.91
CA ALA A 263 -5.75 5.83 -38.66
C ALA A 263 -5.61 4.49 -37.93
N LEU A 264 -5.44 4.53 -36.60
CA LEU A 264 -5.26 3.35 -35.76
C LEU A 264 -6.59 2.66 -35.42
N ALA A 265 -7.66 3.44 -35.17
CA ALA A 265 -8.99 2.90 -34.89
C ALA A 265 -9.54 2.02 -36.02
N ARG A 266 -9.06 2.21 -37.25
CA ARG A 266 -9.41 1.36 -38.41
C ARG A 266 -8.64 0.05 -38.49
N ARG A 267 -7.64 -0.16 -37.64
CA ARG A 267 -6.74 -1.33 -37.63
C ARG A 267 -6.86 -2.16 -36.36
N PHE A 268 -7.22 -1.53 -35.25
CA PHE A 268 -7.42 -2.19 -33.97
C PHE A 268 -8.85 -2.65 -33.75
N GLN A 269 -8.99 -3.74 -33.01
CA GLN A 269 -10.26 -4.25 -32.50
C GLN A 269 -10.13 -4.50 -31.00
N PRO A 270 -10.91 -3.83 -30.14
CA PRO A 270 -10.82 -4.02 -28.70
C PRO A 270 -11.37 -5.39 -28.28
N VAL A 271 -10.73 -5.98 -27.27
CA VAL A 271 -11.14 -7.18 -26.53
C VAL A 271 -11.13 -6.83 -25.05
N GLU A 272 -12.30 -6.80 -24.43
CA GLU A 272 -12.44 -6.46 -23.01
C GLU A 272 -12.01 -7.64 -22.14
N VAL A 273 -11.04 -7.41 -21.25
CA VAL A 273 -10.56 -8.35 -20.25
C VAL A 273 -11.06 -7.87 -18.89
N LYS A 274 -12.04 -8.60 -18.36
CA LYS A 274 -12.68 -8.25 -17.07
C LYS A 274 -11.89 -8.83 -15.90
N GLU A 275 -12.02 -8.15 -14.76
CA GLU A 275 -11.60 -8.70 -13.47
C GLU A 275 -12.34 -10.04 -13.24
N PRO A 276 -11.63 -11.12 -12.90
CA PRO A 276 -12.25 -12.40 -12.58
C PRO A 276 -13.03 -12.32 -11.28
N THR A 277 -14.05 -13.17 -11.15
CA THR A 277 -14.77 -13.34 -9.90
C THR A 277 -13.87 -13.98 -8.83
N THR A 278 -14.27 -13.89 -7.55
CA THR A 278 -13.54 -14.55 -6.46
C THR A 278 -13.42 -16.06 -6.69
N GLU A 279 -14.49 -16.71 -7.14
CA GLU A 279 -14.50 -18.15 -7.47
C GLU A 279 -13.56 -18.51 -8.63
N GLU A 280 -13.53 -17.69 -9.69
CA GLU A 280 -12.59 -17.88 -10.79
C GLU A 280 -11.15 -17.67 -10.33
N THR A 281 -10.92 -16.67 -9.47
CA THR A 281 -9.59 -16.36 -8.93
C THR A 281 -9.06 -17.49 -8.05
N ILE A 282 -9.91 -18.12 -7.21
CA ILE A 282 -9.52 -19.30 -6.44
C ILE A 282 -9.03 -20.42 -7.37
N LYS A 283 -9.71 -20.65 -8.50
CA LYS A 283 -9.27 -21.65 -9.50
C LYS A 283 -7.94 -21.27 -10.15
N ILE A 284 -7.74 -19.98 -10.45
CA ILE A 284 -6.45 -19.47 -10.96
C ILE A 284 -5.33 -19.77 -9.96
N LEU A 285 -5.51 -19.40 -8.68
CA LEU A 285 -4.52 -19.64 -7.63
C LEU A 285 -4.24 -21.13 -7.42
N GLN A 286 -5.27 -21.99 -7.48
CA GLN A 286 -5.10 -23.44 -7.41
C GLN A 286 -4.26 -23.99 -8.57
N GLY A 287 -4.37 -23.41 -9.77
CA GLY A 287 -3.59 -23.80 -10.93
C GLY A 287 -2.12 -23.43 -10.85
N ILE A 288 -1.81 -22.26 -10.31
CA ILE A 288 -0.42 -21.78 -10.13
C ILE A 288 0.22 -22.30 -8.84
N ARG A 289 -0.58 -22.80 -7.88
CA ARG A 289 -0.13 -23.27 -6.55
C ARG A 289 1.16 -24.07 -6.61
N LYS A 290 1.19 -25.13 -7.43
CA LYS A 290 2.35 -26.04 -7.50
C LYS A 290 3.65 -25.32 -7.87
N ARG A 291 3.59 -24.35 -8.78
CA ARG A 291 4.79 -23.59 -9.18
C ARG A 291 5.31 -22.71 -8.06
N TYR A 292 4.42 -22.07 -7.30
CA TYR A 292 4.80 -21.26 -6.14
C TYR A 292 5.29 -22.14 -4.98
N GLU A 293 4.69 -23.32 -4.77
CA GLU A 293 5.18 -24.32 -3.81
C GLU A 293 6.60 -24.78 -4.16
N ASP A 294 6.84 -25.12 -5.42
CA ASP A 294 8.14 -25.56 -5.92
C ASP A 294 9.19 -24.44 -5.85
N TYR A 295 8.80 -23.19 -6.15
CA TYR A 295 9.68 -22.03 -6.14
C TYR A 295 10.08 -21.59 -4.72
N HIS A 296 9.12 -21.54 -3.79
CA HIS A 296 9.35 -21.10 -2.41
C HIS A 296 9.69 -22.23 -1.44
N HIS A 297 9.58 -23.49 -1.87
CA HIS A 297 9.73 -24.67 -1.02
C HIS A 297 8.76 -24.69 0.18
N VAL A 298 7.51 -24.29 -0.06
CA VAL A 298 6.43 -24.21 0.94
C VAL A 298 5.21 -25.01 0.49
N HIS A 299 4.25 -25.21 1.37
CA HIS A 299 2.97 -25.81 1.02
C HIS A 299 1.80 -24.89 1.38
N TYR A 300 0.98 -24.51 0.39
CA TYR A 300 -0.20 -23.67 0.63
C TYR A 300 -1.41 -24.55 0.96
N THR A 301 -2.10 -24.29 2.07
CA THR A 301 -3.36 -24.96 2.37
C THR A 301 -4.50 -24.44 1.48
N ASP A 302 -5.54 -25.24 1.24
CA ASP A 302 -6.72 -24.79 0.46
C ASP A 302 -7.40 -23.60 1.14
N GLU A 303 -7.41 -23.58 2.46
CA GLU A 303 -7.89 -22.46 3.28
C GLU A 303 -7.06 -21.20 3.03
N SER A 304 -5.73 -21.31 2.94
CA SER A 304 -4.86 -20.15 2.68
C SER A 304 -5.08 -19.55 1.29
N ILE A 305 -5.39 -20.37 0.28
CA ILE A 305 -5.71 -19.88 -1.07
C ILE A 305 -7.02 -19.11 -1.06
N ARG A 306 -8.07 -19.66 -0.41
CA ARG A 306 -9.34 -18.94 -0.26
C ARG A 306 -9.15 -17.63 0.50
N ALA A 307 -8.40 -17.68 1.60
CA ALA A 307 -8.08 -16.50 2.40
C ALA A 307 -7.35 -15.42 1.60
N ALA A 308 -6.36 -15.79 0.77
CA ALA A 308 -5.65 -14.83 -0.08
C ALA A 308 -6.60 -14.08 -1.04
N VAL A 309 -7.61 -14.76 -1.60
CA VAL A 309 -8.61 -14.12 -2.48
C VAL A 309 -9.59 -13.27 -1.66
N ASP A 310 -10.16 -13.82 -0.60
CA ASP A 310 -11.19 -13.14 0.19
C ASP A 310 -10.64 -11.90 0.91
N LEU A 311 -9.45 -12.03 1.50
CA LEU A 311 -8.78 -10.92 2.18
C LEU A 311 -8.31 -9.85 1.19
N SER A 312 -7.67 -10.22 0.07
CA SER A 312 -7.27 -9.21 -0.92
C SER A 312 -8.48 -8.52 -1.55
N SER A 313 -9.58 -9.24 -1.82
CA SER A 313 -10.81 -8.67 -2.36
C SER A 313 -11.45 -7.67 -1.39
N ARG A 314 -11.38 -7.95 -0.07
CA ARG A 314 -12.01 -7.12 0.96
C ARG A 314 -11.15 -5.94 1.44
N TYR A 315 -9.85 -6.17 1.67
CA TYR A 315 -8.97 -5.21 2.33
C TYR A 315 -8.05 -4.44 1.36
N ILE A 316 -7.81 -4.96 0.15
CA ILE A 316 -6.92 -4.34 -0.85
C ILE A 316 -7.77 -3.88 -2.06
N GLN A 317 -8.27 -2.65 -2.02
CA GLN A 317 -9.24 -2.10 -3.00
C GLN A 317 -8.60 -1.33 -4.17
N ASP A 318 -7.33 -0.97 -4.06
CA ASP A 318 -6.56 -0.21 -5.05
C ASP A 318 -6.06 -1.06 -6.23
N ARG A 319 -6.04 -2.39 -6.04
CA ARG A 319 -5.65 -3.37 -7.06
C ARG A 319 -6.81 -4.30 -7.41
N PHE A 320 -6.71 -4.91 -8.58
CA PHE A 320 -7.71 -5.83 -9.12
C PHE A 320 -7.27 -7.28 -8.97
N LEU A 321 -8.23 -8.20 -8.90
CA LEU A 321 -7.97 -9.63 -9.02
C LEU A 321 -7.52 -9.97 -10.47
N PRO A 322 -6.71 -11.02 -10.66
CA PRO A 322 -6.14 -11.92 -9.65
C PRO A 322 -4.82 -11.41 -9.02
N ASP A 323 -4.22 -10.36 -9.58
CA ASP A 323 -2.89 -9.85 -9.22
C ASP A 323 -2.67 -9.65 -7.71
N LYS A 324 -3.57 -8.94 -7.02
CA LYS A 324 -3.45 -8.74 -5.57
C LYS A 324 -3.51 -10.01 -4.73
N ALA A 325 -4.18 -11.07 -5.21
CA ALA A 325 -4.26 -12.34 -4.51
C ALA A 325 -2.99 -13.18 -4.75
N ILE A 326 -2.43 -13.11 -5.96
CA ILE A 326 -1.15 -13.73 -6.31
C ILE A 326 -0.01 -13.09 -5.50
N ASP A 327 -0.02 -11.76 -5.38
CA ASP A 327 0.95 -11.01 -4.57
C ASP A 327 0.96 -11.45 -3.10
N LEU A 328 -0.23 -11.62 -2.48
CA LEU A 328 -0.32 -12.17 -1.12
C LEU A 328 0.20 -13.62 -1.02
N LEU A 329 -0.07 -14.44 -2.03
CA LEU A 329 0.39 -15.83 -2.09
C LEU A 329 1.93 -15.87 -2.19
N ASP A 330 2.51 -15.04 -3.04
CA ASP A 330 3.95 -14.90 -3.24
C ASP A 330 4.66 -14.39 -1.97
N GLU A 331 4.12 -13.34 -1.36
CA GLU A 331 4.65 -12.76 -0.13
C GLU A 331 4.63 -13.77 1.04
N ALA A 332 3.54 -14.54 1.17
CA ALA A 332 3.44 -15.60 2.16
C ALA A 332 4.47 -16.72 1.90
N GLY A 333 4.70 -17.06 0.64
CA GLY A 333 5.71 -18.02 0.20
C GLY A 333 7.12 -17.58 0.60
N SER A 334 7.50 -16.40 0.15
CA SER A 334 8.81 -15.79 0.43
C SER A 334 9.07 -15.68 1.94
N ARG A 335 8.08 -15.21 2.71
CA ARG A 335 8.19 -15.05 4.16
C ARG A 335 8.42 -16.39 4.88
N MET A 336 7.71 -17.43 4.48
CA MET A 336 7.88 -18.75 5.09
C MET A 336 9.15 -19.45 4.60
N ASN A 337 9.59 -19.20 3.37
CA ASN A 337 10.88 -19.68 2.86
C ASN A 337 12.04 -19.19 3.72
N LEU A 338 12.01 -17.93 4.20
CA LEU A 338 13.03 -17.39 5.12
C LEU A 338 13.15 -18.16 6.46
N THR A 339 12.13 -18.94 6.84
CA THR A 339 12.19 -19.79 8.04
C THR A 339 12.94 -21.11 7.82
N ILE A 340 13.20 -21.48 6.56
CA ILE A 340 13.93 -22.69 6.20
C ILE A 340 15.42 -22.42 6.43
N PRO A 341 16.10 -23.21 7.30
CA PRO A 341 17.53 -23.07 7.51
C PRO A 341 18.28 -23.41 6.23
N TYR A 342 18.93 -22.42 5.60
CA TYR A 342 19.78 -22.63 4.43
C TYR A 342 21.10 -23.30 4.86
N VAL A 343 21.26 -24.56 4.46
CA VAL A 343 22.48 -25.33 4.65
C VAL A 343 23.20 -25.42 3.31
N ASP A 344 24.19 -24.54 3.09
CA ASP A 344 25.00 -24.54 1.88
C ASP A 344 25.88 -25.79 1.82
N SER A 345 25.41 -26.80 1.08
CA SER A 345 26.10 -28.09 0.98
C SER A 345 27.50 -28.00 0.36
N GLU A 346 27.79 -26.97 -0.45
CA GLU A 346 29.12 -26.77 -1.05
C GLU A 346 30.08 -26.16 -0.03
N LYS A 347 29.67 -25.10 0.69
CA LYS A 347 30.51 -24.53 1.76
C LYS A 347 30.75 -25.49 2.91
N ILE A 348 29.80 -26.38 3.21
CA ILE A 348 30.00 -27.40 4.25
C ILE A 348 31.01 -28.46 3.78
N LYS A 349 30.98 -28.85 2.49
CA LYS A 349 32.02 -29.72 1.93
C LYS A 349 33.40 -29.07 1.97
N GLU A 350 33.52 -27.80 1.56
CA GLU A 350 34.80 -27.07 1.64
C GLU A 350 35.36 -27.02 3.06
N ARG A 351 34.50 -26.77 4.06
CA ARG A 351 34.89 -26.78 5.48
C ARG A 351 35.27 -28.16 5.99
N LEU A 352 34.61 -29.21 5.50
CA LEU A 352 34.93 -30.60 5.78
C LEU A 352 36.32 -30.96 5.25
N ASP A 353 36.58 -30.68 3.98
CA ASP A 353 37.84 -30.97 3.31
C ASP A 353 39.00 -30.20 3.96
N ALA A 354 38.78 -28.92 4.32
CA ALA A 354 39.75 -28.12 5.05
C ALA A 354 40.04 -28.68 6.45
N ALA A 355 39.01 -29.08 7.20
CA ALA A 355 39.17 -29.66 8.53
C ALA A 355 39.88 -31.03 8.50
N GLU A 356 39.62 -31.86 7.48
CA GLU A 356 40.34 -33.10 7.25
C GLU A 356 41.82 -32.87 6.96
N SER A 357 42.15 -31.91 6.09
CA SER A 357 43.53 -31.53 5.78
C SER A 357 44.28 -31.06 7.04
N LEU A 358 43.68 -30.14 7.80
CA LEU A 358 44.25 -29.61 9.04
C LEU A 358 44.44 -30.68 10.13
N LYS A 359 43.52 -31.66 10.21
CA LYS A 359 43.67 -32.82 11.09
C LYS A 359 44.86 -33.69 10.67
N GLN A 360 45.03 -33.96 9.38
CA GLN A 360 46.17 -34.75 8.88
C GLN A 360 47.50 -34.05 9.16
N ASP A 361 47.57 -32.73 8.99
CA ASP A 361 48.77 -31.96 9.29
C ASP A 361 49.06 -31.89 10.79
N ALA A 362 48.03 -31.77 11.64
CA ALA A 362 48.19 -31.84 13.10
C ALA A 362 48.72 -33.22 13.55
N LEU A 363 48.24 -34.31 12.93
CA LEU A 363 48.71 -35.67 13.20
C LEU A 363 50.17 -35.88 12.77
N LYS A 364 50.59 -35.33 11.61
CA LYS A 364 51.99 -35.39 11.15
C LYS A 364 52.95 -34.64 12.09
N ASN A 365 52.46 -33.56 12.69
CA ASN A 365 53.23 -32.74 13.64
C ASN A 365 53.10 -33.22 15.09
N GLU A 366 52.49 -34.39 15.32
CA GLU A 366 52.26 -34.98 16.65
C GLU A 366 51.48 -34.06 17.62
N ASP A 367 50.69 -33.12 17.08
CA ASP A 367 49.83 -32.21 17.85
C ASP A 367 48.45 -32.85 18.06
N TYR A 368 48.39 -33.77 19.02
CA TYR A 368 47.20 -34.60 19.29
C TYR A 368 45.99 -33.79 19.80
N GLU A 369 46.22 -32.66 20.47
CA GLU A 369 45.14 -31.76 20.93
C GLU A 369 44.45 -31.07 19.76
N LYS A 370 45.23 -30.53 18.80
CA LYS A 370 44.64 -29.96 17.57
C LYS A 370 43.97 -31.02 16.70
N ALA A 371 44.55 -32.21 16.61
CA ALA A 371 43.93 -33.31 15.87
C ALA A 371 42.57 -33.72 16.46
N ALA A 372 42.44 -33.72 17.80
CA ALA A 372 41.17 -33.95 18.48
C ALA A 372 40.16 -32.83 18.21
N TYR A 373 40.59 -31.56 18.28
CA TYR A 373 39.74 -30.40 17.95
C TYR A 373 39.17 -30.48 16.53
N TYR A 374 40.01 -30.75 15.51
CA TYR A 374 39.54 -30.86 14.12
C TYR A 374 38.68 -32.09 13.89
N ARG A 375 38.93 -33.21 14.59
CA ARG A 375 38.03 -34.38 14.55
C ARG A 375 36.62 -34.03 15.04
N ASP A 376 36.52 -33.29 16.14
CA ASP A 376 35.22 -32.91 16.70
C ASP A 376 34.50 -31.87 15.79
N GLN A 377 35.26 -31.00 15.09
CA GLN A 377 34.70 -30.13 14.04
C GLN A 377 34.21 -30.91 12.82
N ILE A 378 34.94 -31.94 12.38
CA ILE A 378 34.50 -32.83 11.29
C ILE A 378 33.18 -33.50 11.65
N GLU A 379 33.05 -34.08 12.86
CA GLU A 379 31.80 -34.70 13.31
C GLU A 379 30.63 -33.69 13.33
N LYS A 380 30.91 -32.44 13.72
CA LYS A 380 29.92 -31.35 13.68
C LYS A 380 29.51 -30.98 12.25
N TYR A 381 30.46 -30.88 11.32
CA TYR A 381 30.17 -30.57 9.91
C TYR A 381 29.50 -31.72 9.19
N GLU A 382 29.81 -32.98 9.51
CA GLU A 382 29.08 -34.16 9.02
C GLU A 382 27.63 -34.14 9.49
N LYS A 383 27.37 -33.84 10.77
CA LYS A 383 26.00 -33.67 11.29
C LYS A 383 25.23 -32.55 10.59
N LEU A 384 25.88 -31.44 10.26
CA LEU A 384 25.27 -30.33 9.51
C LEU A 384 25.07 -30.67 8.03
N LYS A 385 25.94 -31.48 7.43
CA LYS A 385 25.81 -31.99 6.04
C LYS A 385 24.66 -32.99 5.90
N ASP A 386 24.47 -33.83 6.92
CA ASP A 386 23.40 -34.83 6.98
C ASP A 386 22.05 -34.27 7.43
N GLN A 387 22.00 -33.02 7.92
CA GLN A 387 20.78 -32.21 7.99
C GLN A 387 20.34 -31.83 6.57
N LYS A 388 19.87 -32.83 5.81
CA LYS A 388 19.00 -32.56 4.67
C LYS A 388 17.77 -31.84 5.21
N VAL A 389 17.38 -30.75 4.55
CA VAL A 389 16.03 -30.20 4.70
C VAL A 389 15.07 -31.34 4.40
N ASP A 390 14.45 -31.87 5.44
CA ASP A 390 13.50 -32.96 5.33
C ASP A 390 12.33 -32.46 4.45
N PRO A 391 11.97 -33.13 3.35
CA PRO A 391 10.78 -32.75 2.56
C PRO A 391 9.51 -32.66 3.42
N ASP A 392 9.46 -33.39 4.53
CA ASP A 392 8.36 -33.38 5.51
C ASP A 392 8.37 -32.15 6.45
N GLN A 393 9.40 -31.29 6.39
CA GLN A 393 9.47 -30.00 7.11
C GLN A 393 9.20 -28.79 6.22
N THR A 394 8.54 -28.98 5.08
CA THR A 394 8.08 -27.85 4.24
C THR A 394 7.11 -26.96 5.04
N PRO A 395 7.40 -25.65 5.20
CA PRO A 395 6.54 -24.75 5.94
C PRO A 395 5.13 -24.70 5.33
N LYS A 396 4.12 -24.96 6.16
CA LYS A 396 2.72 -24.89 5.74
C LYS A 396 2.17 -23.49 5.91
N ILE A 397 1.69 -22.92 4.81
CA ILE A 397 1.03 -21.63 4.78
C ILE A 397 -0.45 -21.85 5.10
N THR A 398 -0.89 -21.22 6.18
CA THR A 398 -2.24 -21.31 6.74
C THR A 398 -2.93 -19.96 6.62
N GLU A 399 -4.26 -19.96 6.79
CA GLU A 399 -5.06 -18.72 6.85
C GLU A 399 -4.51 -17.69 7.86
N LYS A 400 -3.99 -18.13 9.01
CA LYS A 400 -3.41 -17.24 10.02
C LYS A 400 -2.21 -16.43 9.50
N ILE A 401 -1.40 -17.02 8.63
CA ILE A 401 -0.26 -16.34 8.01
C ILE A 401 -0.78 -15.29 7.02
N MET A 402 -1.79 -15.64 6.22
CA MET A 402 -2.43 -14.69 5.28
C MET A 402 -3.04 -13.50 6.02
N ASN A 403 -3.74 -13.75 7.13
CA ASN A 403 -4.28 -12.70 7.99
C ASN A 403 -3.16 -11.75 8.44
N LYS A 404 -2.10 -12.27 9.07
CA LYS A 404 -1.00 -11.46 9.58
C LYS A 404 -0.32 -10.59 8.50
N ILE A 405 -0.14 -11.14 7.29
CA ILE A 405 0.44 -10.38 6.17
C ILE A 405 -0.47 -9.21 5.79
N VAL A 406 -1.78 -9.45 5.71
CA VAL A 406 -2.75 -8.40 5.41
C VAL A 406 -2.82 -7.37 6.54
N GLU A 407 -2.73 -7.78 7.81
CA GLU A 407 -2.64 -6.86 8.95
C GLU A 407 -1.46 -5.92 8.84
N GLU A 408 -0.26 -6.45 8.55
CA GLU A 408 0.95 -5.65 8.41
C GLU A 408 0.89 -4.72 7.18
N LYS A 409 0.31 -5.19 6.07
CA LYS A 409 0.23 -4.43 4.82
C LYS A 409 -0.81 -3.31 4.89
N THR A 410 -1.89 -3.52 5.62
CA THR A 410 -3.04 -2.61 5.66
C THR A 410 -3.21 -1.88 6.99
N ASN A 411 -2.46 -2.26 8.02
CA ASN A 411 -2.68 -1.87 9.43
C ASN A 411 -4.10 -2.20 9.96
N ILE A 412 -4.83 -3.09 9.28
CA ILE A 412 -6.18 -3.50 9.66
C ILE A 412 -6.09 -4.88 10.31
N PRO A 413 -6.47 -5.05 11.60
CA PRO A 413 -6.54 -6.37 12.22
C PRO A 413 -7.54 -7.26 11.46
N VAL A 414 -7.19 -8.52 11.17
CA VAL A 414 -8.02 -9.49 10.43
C VAL A 414 -8.13 -10.87 11.08
N GLY A 415 -7.15 -11.28 11.90
CA GLY A 415 -7.00 -12.66 12.38
C GLY A 415 -8.06 -13.19 13.35
N ASP A 416 -7.93 -12.87 14.64
CA ASP A 416 -8.79 -13.40 15.72
C ASP A 416 -10.05 -12.55 15.96
N LEU A 417 -10.40 -11.71 14.97
CA LEU A 417 -11.48 -10.74 15.06
C LEU A 417 -12.79 -11.38 15.49
N GLN A 418 -13.30 -12.43 14.85
CA GLN A 418 -14.69 -12.85 15.08
C GLN A 418 -15.05 -13.16 16.55
N LYS A 419 -14.17 -13.84 17.31
CA LYS A 419 -14.44 -14.16 18.73
C LYS A 419 -14.15 -13.00 19.67
N GLN A 420 -13.10 -12.23 19.39
CA GLN A 420 -12.77 -11.04 20.16
C GLN A 420 -13.80 -9.94 19.93
N GLU A 421 -14.16 -9.70 18.69
CA GLU A 421 -15.20 -8.79 18.21
C GLU A 421 -16.57 -9.16 18.78
N GLU A 422 -16.96 -10.45 18.83
CA GLU A 422 -18.20 -10.84 19.52
C GLU A 422 -18.22 -10.43 20.99
N THR A 423 -17.08 -10.59 21.69
CA THR A 423 -16.97 -10.24 23.10
C THR A 423 -16.94 -8.72 23.30
N GLN A 424 -16.19 -8.03 22.45
CA GLN A 424 -16.08 -6.57 22.37
C GLN A 424 -17.44 -5.94 22.08
N LEU A 425 -18.21 -6.48 21.14
CA LEU A 425 -19.56 -6.02 20.83
C LEU A 425 -20.54 -6.26 21.98
N LYS A 426 -20.41 -7.38 22.72
CA LYS A 426 -21.24 -7.65 23.92
C LYS A 426 -20.99 -6.62 25.01
N ASN A 427 -19.73 -6.24 25.23
CA ASN A 427 -19.32 -5.33 26.29
C ASN A 427 -19.27 -3.85 25.86
N LEU A 428 -19.42 -3.56 24.56
CA LEU A 428 -19.27 -2.22 23.98
C LEU A 428 -20.00 -1.11 24.75
N ALA A 429 -21.25 -1.34 25.17
CA ALA A 429 -22.00 -0.34 25.92
C ALA A 429 -21.42 -0.07 27.31
N THR A 430 -20.85 -1.08 27.95
CA THR A 430 -20.20 -0.96 29.26
C THR A 430 -18.88 -0.21 29.11
N ASP A 431 -18.04 -0.64 28.17
CA ASP A 431 -16.71 -0.06 27.94
C ASP A 431 -16.79 1.43 27.52
N LEU A 432 -17.84 1.79 26.77
CA LEU A 432 -18.12 3.19 26.42
C LEU A 432 -18.59 4.02 27.63
N LYS A 433 -19.38 3.45 28.55
CA LYS A 433 -19.90 4.16 29.75
C LYS A 433 -18.80 4.53 30.74
N ASP A 434 -17.68 3.82 30.73
CA ASP A 434 -16.53 4.12 31.59
C ASP A 434 -15.88 5.46 31.24
N ASN A 435 -15.96 5.87 29.97
CA ASN A 435 -15.34 7.10 29.47
C ASN A 435 -16.37 8.18 29.06
N VAL A 436 -17.58 7.77 28.65
CA VAL A 436 -18.65 8.68 28.20
C VAL A 436 -19.67 8.89 29.31
N ILE A 437 -19.49 9.98 30.07
CA ILE A 437 -20.29 10.29 31.25
C ILE A 437 -21.59 11.03 30.90
N GLY A 438 -22.68 10.71 31.61
CA GLY A 438 -23.98 11.40 31.49
C GLY A 438 -24.83 10.99 30.29
N GLN A 439 -24.32 10.13 29.39
CA GLN A 439 -24.98 9.83 28.10
C GLN A 439 -25.34 8.34 27.94
N ASN A 440 -25.82 7.70 29.00
CA ASN A 440 -26.13 6.26 29.03
C ASN A 440 -27.10 5.82 27.90
N LYS A 441 -28.15 6.60 27.65
CA LYS A 441 -29.14 6.30 26.61
C LYS A 441 -28.52 6.37 25.21
N ALA A 442 -27.64 7.34 24.98
CA ALA A 442 -26.93 7.50 23.71
C ALA A 442 -26.01 6.31 23.44
N VAL A 443 -25.20 5.92 24.44
CA VAL A 443 -24.31 4.76 24.38
C VAL A 443 -25.07 3.47 24.09
N GLU A 444 -26.16 3.20 24.81
CA GLU A 444 -27.02 2.02 24.59
C GLU A 444 -27.58 1.96 23.17
N THR A 445 -28.02 3.11 22.65
CA THR A 445 -28.63 3.23 21.32
C THR A 445 -27.62 2.90 20.23
N VAL A 446 -26.43 3.51 20.30
CA VAL A 446 -25.32 3.27 19.37
C VAL A 446 -24.86 1.80 19.44
N ALA A 447 -24.58 1.29 20.65
CA ALA A 447 -24.11 -0.08 20.83
C ALA A 447 -25.13 -1.12 20.34
N ARG A 448 -26.43 -0.87 20.51
CA ARG A 448 -27.49 -1.74 20.00
C ARG A 448 -27.57 -1.72 18.47
N ALA A 449 -27.45 -0.56 17.85
CA ALA A 449 -27.48 -0.43 16.39
C ALA A 449 -26.27 -1.13 15.74
N ILE A 450 -25.06 -0.91 16.27
CA ILE A 450 -23.84 -1.56 15.77
C ILE A 450 -23.92 -3.08 15.91
N ARG A 451 -24.33 -3.59 17.07
CA ARG A 451 -24.54 -5.04 17.27
C ARG A 451 -25.51 -5.63 16.24
N ARG A 452 -26.64 -4.95 16.00
CA ARG A 452 -27.65 -5.39 15.03
C ARG A 452 -27.06 -5.50 13.63
N ASN A 453 -26.31 -4.49 13.21
CA ASN A 453 -25.73 -4.43 11.87
C ASN A 453 -24.61 -5.46 11.69
N ARG A 454 -23.82 -5.73 12.74
CA ARG A 454 -22.72 -6.70 12.68
C ARG A 454 -23.17 -8.17 12.67
N VAL A 455 -24.33 -8.47 13.26
CA VAL A 455 -24.96 -9.81 13.19
C VAL A 455 -25.64 -10.07 11.83
N GLY A 456 -25.59 -9.11 10.90
CA GLY A 456 -26.07 -9.30 9.52
C GLY A 456 -27.53 -8.90 9.29
N PHE A 457 -28.17 -8.19 10.24
CA PHE A 457 -29.50 -7.59 10.01
C PHE A 457 -29.44 -6.29 9.20
N ASN A 458 -28.25 -5.87 8.76
CA ASN A 458 -28.09 -4.78 7.81
C ASN A 458 -28.28 -5.28 6.38
N LYS A 459 -28.92 -4.48 5.52
CA LYS A 459 -28.97 -4.80 4.08
C LYS A 459 -27.54 -4.82 3.53
N SER A 460 -27.24 -5.83 2.71
CA SER A 460 -25.91 -6.01 2.11
C SER A 460 -25.44 -4.73 1.43
N GLY A 461 -24.44 -4.08 1.99
CA GLY A 461 -23.72 -2.99 1.36
C GLY A 461 -23.73 -1.66 2.08
N ARG A 462 -24.46 -1.48 3.19
CA ARG A 462 -24.46 -0.22 3.96
C ARG A 462 -23.29 -0.14 4.96
N PRO A 463 -22.94 1.06 5.46
CA PRO A 463 -21.99 1.20 6.57
C PRO A 463 -22.38 0.39 7.81
N ILE A 464 -21.40 0.11 8.68
CA ILE A 464 -21.60 -0.63 9.94
C ILE A 464 -22.63 0.08 10.82
N GLY A 465 -22.61 1.41 10.82
CA GLY A 465 -23.60 2.23 11.49
C GLY A 465 -23.56 3.66 10.99
N SER A 466 -24.72 4.30 10.94
CA SER A 466 -24.91 5.68 10.53
C SER A 466 -25.77 6.42 11.56
N PHE A 467 -25.19 7.42 12.21
CA PHE A 467 -25.80 8.08 13.35
C PHE A 467 -25.82 9.60 13.19
N LEU A 468 -26.90 10.23 13.62
CA LEU A 468 -26.96 11.67 13.84
C LEU A 468 -26.99 11.95 15.35
N PHE A 469 -25.93 12.54 15.88
CA PHE A 469 -25.77 12.92 17.28
C PHE A 469 -26.27 14.34 17.48
N VAL A 470 -27.36 14.49 18.22
CA VAL A 470 -28.13 15.72 18.35
C VAL A 470 -28.07 16.19 19.79
N GLY A 471 -27.69 17.44 20.04
CA GLY A 471 -27.66 17.99 21.40
C GLY A 471 -26.75 19.22 21.54
N PRO A 472 -26.65 19.81 22.75
CA PRO A 472 -25.85 21.00 22.98
C PRO A 472 -24.34 20.78 22.75
N THR A 473 -23.59 21.87 22.66
CA THR A 473 -22.13 21.81 22.58
C THR A 473 -21.54 21.33 23.91
N GLY A 474 -20.46 20.56 23.85
CA GLY A 474 -19.70 20.18 25.05
C GLY A 474 -20.33 19.11 25.95
N VAL A 475 -21.35 18.37 25.50
CA VAL A 475 -21.99 17.28 26.26
C VAL A 475 -21.46 15.87 25.98
N GLY A 476 -20.48 15.73 25.08
CA GLY A 476 -19.82 14.43 24.81
C GLY A 476 -20.09 13.79 23.44
N LYS A 477 -20.71 14.49 22.48
CA LYS A 477 -20.95 13.97 21.11
C LYS A 477 -19.67 13.44 20.45
N THR A 478 -18.63 14.28 20.39
CA THR A 478 -17.32 13.93 19.82
C THR A 478 -16.58 12.91 20.68
N GLU A 479 -16.76 12.93 22.00
CA GLU A 479 -16.11 11.99 22.91
C GLU A 479 -16.64 10.57 22.68
N LEU A 480 -17.96 10.40 22.52
CA LEU A 480 -18.54 9.11 22.16
C LEU A 480 -17.98 8.59 20.83
N ALA A 481 -17.78 9.46 19.83
CA ALA A 481 -17.18 9.07 18.56
C ALA A 481 -15.73 8.59 18.73
N LYS A 482 -14.91 9.31 19.51
CA LYS A 482 -13.52 8.90 19.79
C LYS A 482 -13.43 7.57 20.53
N GLN A 483 -14.20 7.42 21.60
CA GLN A 483 -14.23 6.19 22.38
C GLN A 483 -14.75 5.03 21.54
N LEU A 484 -15.74 5.27 20.68
CA LEU A 484 -16.22 4.25 19.75
C LEU A 484 -15.13 3.83 18.74
N ALA A 485 -14.36 4.78 18.22
CA ALA A 485 -13.26 4.47 17.32
C ALA A 485 -12.21 3.58 18.01
N LYS A 486 -11.79 3.95 19.22
CA LYS A 486 -10.88 3.16 20.05
C LYS A 486 -11.42 1.78 20.36
N GLN A 487 -12.70 1.68 20.75
CA GLN A 487 -13.31 0.42 21.16
C GLN A 487 -13.69 -0.50 20.00
N ILE A 488 -13.77 -0.04 18.75
CA ILE A 488 -14.10 -0.90 17.59
C ILE A 488 -12.90 -1.11 16.68
N PHE A 489 -12.10 -0.07 16.44
CA PHE A 489 -10.96 -0.11 15.53
C PHE A 489 -9.61 -0.16 16.26
N GLY A 490 -9.60 -0.17 17.60
CA GLY A 490 -8.40 -0.32 18.43
C GLY A 490 -7.60 0.97 18.66
N THR A 491 -7.82 2.01 17.85
CA THR A 491 -7.13 3.30 17.94
C THR A 491 -8.09 4.48 17.75
N GLU A 492 -7.78 5.61 18.38
CA GLU A 492 -8.47 6.88 18.17
C GLU A 492 -8.15 7.48 16.79
N ASP A 493 -6.98 7.15 16.21
CA ASP A 493 -6.53 7.64 14.90
C ASP A 493 -7.35 7.07 13.73
N ALA A 494 -8.10 5.99 13.96
CA ALA A 494 -9.07 5.46 13.01
C ALA A 494 -10.28 6.40 12.83
N MET A 495 -10.40 7.46 13.63
CA MET A 495 -11.41 8.50 13.45
C MET A 495 -10.95 9.57 12.45
N ILE A 496 -11.61 9.61 11.30
CA ILE A 496 -11.45 10.66 10.28
C ILE A 496 -12.48 11.75 10.56
N ARG A 497 -12.02 12.96 10.93
CA ARG A 497 -12.89 14.09 11.24
C ARG A 497 -12.94 15.10 10.10
N PHE A 498 -14.15 15.56 9.79
CA PHE A 498 -14.44 16.66 8.88
C PHE A 498 -15.29 17.72 9.58
N ASP A 499 -14.87 18.98 9.54
CA ASP A 499 -15.65 20.12 10.03
C ASP A 499 -16.54 20.65 8.91
N MET A 500 -17.87 20.56 9.07
CA MET A 500 -18.83 20.98 8.04
C MET A 500 -18.90 22.49 7.86
N SER A 501 -18.30 23.27 8.76
CA SER A 501 -18.09 24.71 8.56
C SER A 501 -17.15 25.01 7.38
N GLU A 502 -16.24 24.09 7.03
CA GLU A 502 -15.40 24.22 5.82
C GLU A 502 -16.16 23.91 4.51
N TYR A 503 -17.36 23.33 4.63
CA TYR A 503 -18.17 22.85 3.52
C TYR A 503 -19.49 23.60 3.34
N MET A 504 -19.55 24.86 3.80
CA MET A 504 -20.74 25.72 3.70
C MET A 504 -21.05 26.15 2.26
N GLU A 505 -20.03 26.27 1.41
CA GLU A 505 -20.14 26.82 0.06
C GLU A 505 -20.24 25.71 -1.00
N GLN A 506 -20.99 25.93 -2.09
CA GLN A 506 -21.27 24.86 -3.06
C GLN A 506 -20.01 24.21 -3.67
N TYR A 507 -18.98 25.01 -3.98
CA TYR A 507 -17.75 24.45 -4.59
C TYR A 507 -16.90 23.65 -3.60
N SER A 508 -17.12 23.76 -2.29
CA SER A 508 -16.39 22.98 -1.28
C SER A 508 -16.70 21.48 -1.37
N VAL A 509 -17.83 21.10 -1.97
CA VAL A 509 -18.23 19.70 -2.21
C VAL A 509 -17.17 18.97 -3.03
N SER A 510 -16.54 19.66 -3.99
CA SER A 510 -15.47 19.05 -4.80
C SER A 510 -14.23 18.71 -3.97
N LYS A 511 -14.00 19.33 -2.81
CA LYS A 511 -12.91 18.93 -1.92
C LYS A 511 -13.13 17.52 -1.35
N LEU A 512 -14.38 17.07 -1.17
CA LEU A 512 -14.68 15.73 -0.64
C LEU A 512 -14.45 14.62 -1.68
N ILE A 513 -14.84 14.87 -2.94
CA ILE A 513 -14.83 13.86 -4.02
C ILE A 513 -13.83 14.10 -5.16
N GLY A 514 -13.13 15.23 -5.15
CA GLY A 514 -12.30 15.70 -6.25
C GLY A 514 -13.06 16.64 -7.19
N SER A 515 -12.30 17.49 -7.89
CA SER A 515 -12.85 18.37 -8.93
C SER A 515 -13.22 17.57 -10.17
N ALA A 516 -14.24 18.03 -10.91
CA ALA A 516 -14.64 17.42 -12.18
C ALA A 516 -13.59 17.68 -13.30
N PRO A 517 -13.56 16.84 -14.36
CA PRO A 517 -12.67 17.06 -15.51
C PRO A 517 -12.81 18.47 -16.09
N GLY A 518 -11.69 19.19 -16.21
CA GLY A 518 -11.64 20.55 -16.77
C GLY A 518 -11.67 21.69 -15.74
N TYR A 519 -11.73 21.39 -14.45
CA TYR A 519 -11.61 22.37 -13.37
C TYR A 519 -10.21 22.33 -12.71
N VAL A 520 -9.77 23.45 -12.13
CA VAL A 520 -8.53 23.52 -11.35
C VAL A 520 -8.62 22.53 -10.18
N GLY A 521 -7.56 21.72 -9.97
CA GLY A 521 -7.55 20.65 -8.97
C GLY A 521 -8.19 19.33 -9.43
N TYR A 522 -8.39 19.12 -10.74
CA TYR A 522 -8.85 17.81 -11.26
C TYR A 522 -7.91 16.64 -10.91
N GLU A 523 -6.61 16.93 -10.79
CA GLU A 523 -5.60 15.96 -10.35
C GLU A 523 -5.59 15.79 -8.82
N GLU A 524 -6.19 16.72 -8.06
CA GLU A 524 -6.31 16.60 -6.61
C GLU A 524 -7.41 15.61 -6.27
N ALA A 525 -7.02 14.56 -5.54
CA ALA A 525 -7.92 13.50 -5.17
C ALA A 525 -8.84 13.92 -4.00
N GLY A 526 -10.06 13.40 -4.00
CA GLY A 526 -11.08 13.77 -3.01
C GLY A 526 -10.66 13.41 -1.59
N GLN A 527 -10.78 14.38 -0.67
CA GLN A 527 -10.35 14.22 0.71
C GLN A 527 -11.10 13.11 1.48
N LEU A 528 -12.37 12.88 1.15
CA LEU A 528 -13.16 11.81 1.77
C LEU A 528 -12.88 10.48 1.09
N THR A 529 -12.94 10.46 -0.24
CA THR A 529 -12.77 9.23 -1.02
C THR A 529 -11.37 8.64 -0.83
N GLU A 530 -10.31 9.45 -0.82
CA GLU A 530 -8.94 8.97 -0.62
C GLU A 530 -8.70 8.46 0.80
N ARG A 531 -9.11 9.20 1.83
CA ARG A 531 -8.89 8.77 3.22
C ARG A 531 -9.59 7.45 3.51
N VAL A 532 -10.82 7.28 3.01
CA VAL A 532 -11.57 6.02 3.17
C VAL A 532 -11.02 4.92 2.28
N ARG A 533 -10.45 5.23 1.10
CA ARG A 533 -9.77 4.22 0.28
C ARG A 533 -8.54 3.65 0.97
N HIS A 534 -7.74 4.50 1.63
CA HIS A 534 -6.56 4.06 2.37
C HIS A 534 -6.93 3.38 3.70
N ASN A 535 -7.94 3.91 4.40
CA ASN A 535 -8.40 3.40 5.70
C ASN A 535 -9.91 3.06 5.66
N PRO A 536 -10.30 1.96 4.99
CA PRO A 536 -11.72 1.58 4.86
C PRO A 536 -12.38 1.16 6.17
N TYR A 537 -11.57 0.78 7.18
CA TYR A 537 -12.01 0.48 8.54
C TYR A 537 -11.80 1.70 9.42
N SER A 538 -12.75 2.62 9.37
CA SER A 538 -12.64 3.91 10.04
C SER A 538 -13.97 4.42 10.54
N LEU A 539 -13.90 5.29 11.55
CA LEU A 539 -15.02 6.11 11.97
C LEU A 539 -14.94 7.46 11.26
N ILE A 540 -15.98 7.83 10.53
CA ILE A 540 -16.05 9.11 9.84
C ILE A 540 -16.95 10.03 10.64
N LEU A 541 -16.36 11.09 11.20
CA LEU A 541 -17.05 12.10 11.98
C LEU A 541 -17.26 13.36 11.14
N PHE A 542 -18.51 13.69 10.83
CA PHE A 542 -18.91 14.96 10.24
C PHE A 542 -19.47 15.87 11.34
N ASP A 543 -18.67 16.86 11.75
CA ASP A 543 -19.02 17.76 12.85
C ASP A 543 -19.88 18.93 12.34
N GLU A 544 -20.96 19.26 13.04
CA GLU A 544 -21.87 20.38 12.75
C GLU A 544 -22.52 20.32 11.35
N ILE A 545 -23.09 19.17 11.02
CA ILE A 545 -23.66 18.83 9.71
C ILE A 545 -24.75 19.79 9.22
N GLU A 546 -25.43 20.51 10.12
CA GLU A 546 -26.39 21.56 9.77
C GLU A 546 -25.77 22.76 9.05
N LYS A 547 -24.45 22.95 9.14
CA LYS A 547 -23.74 24.05 8.47
C LYS A 547 -23.36 23.71 7.03
N ALA A 548 -23.29 22.43 6.68
CA ALA A 548 -22.87 22.01 5.34
C ALA A 548 -23.84 22.51 4.25
N HIS A 549 -23.31 22.71 3.05
CA HIS A 549 -24.12 22.95 1.87
C HIS A 549 -25.06 21.74 1.60
N PRO A 550 -26.31 21.94 1.15
CA PRO A 550 -27.25 20.84 0.88
C PRO A 550 -26.74 19.76 -0.08
N ASP A 551 -25.88 20.11 -1.04
CA ASP A 551 -25.26 19.16 -1.98
C ASP A 551 -24.36 18.13 -1.28
N VAL A 552 -23.78 18.48 -0.12
CA VAL A 552 -23.02 17.54 0.73
C VAL A 552 -23.95 16.46 1.29
N LEU A 553 -25.17 16.83 1.72
CA LEU A 553 -26.16 15.88 2.23
C LEU A 553 -26.64 14.92 1.13
N HIS A 554 -26.80 15.43 -0.10
CA HIS A 554 -27.15 14.60 -1.25
C HIS A 554 -26.10 13.53 -1.55
N LEU A 555 -24.82 13.89 -1.43
CA LEU A 555 -23.71 12.96 -1.56
C LEU A 555 -23.76 11.85 -0.50
N PHE A 556 -24.10 12.19 0.75
CA PHE A 556 -24.20 11.20 1.82
C PHE A 556 -25.35 10.22 1.65
N LEU A 557 -26.43 10.57 0.95
CA LEU A 557 -27.50 9.60 0.65
C LEU A 557 -26.95 8.36 -0.07
N GLN A 558 -26.05 8.54 -1.04
CA GLN A 558 -25.43 7.42 -1.76
C GLN A 558 -24.60 6.52 -0.82
N ILE A 559 -23.86 7.14 0.10
CA ILE A 559 -23.06 6.43 1.09
C ILE A 559 -23.97 5.67 2.07
N LEU A 560 -25.02 6.31 2.57
CA LEU A 560 -25.94 5.71 3.53
C LEU A 560 -26.77 4.59 2.90
N ASP A 561 -27.01 4.61 1.59
CA ASP A 561 -27.83 3.62 0.89
C ASP A 561 -27.04 2.42 0.37
N ASP A 562 -25.98 2.70 -0.39
CA ASP A 562 -25.23 1.68 -1.13
C ASP A 562 -23.84 1.42 -0.52
N GLY A 563 -23.48 2.17 0.52
CA GLY A 563 -22.15 2.13 1.18
C GLY A 563 -21.02 2.29 0.18
N ARG A 564 -21.23 3.12 -0.84
CA ARG A 564 -20.26 3.42 -1.89
C ARG A 564 -20.35 4.87 -2.30
N LEU A 565 -19.22 5.42 -2.69
CA LEU A 565 -19.13 6.75 -3.27
C LEU A 565 -18.22 6.70 -4.50
N THR A 566 -18.65 7.30 -5.60
CA THR A 566 -17.83 7.42 -6.80
C THR A 566 -17.23 8.82 -6.85
N ASP A 567 -15.91 8.89 -6.95
CA ASP A 567 -15.18 10.15 -7.04
C ASP A 567 -15.29 10.78 -8.44
N SER A 568 -14.75 11.99 -8.60
CA SER A 568 -14.81 12.71 -9.88
C SER A 568 -14.00 12.06 -11.02
N GLN A 569 -13.11 11.12 -10.68
CA GLN A 569 -12.29 10.33 -11.61
C GLN A 569 -12.95 8.98 -11.97
N GLY A 570 -14.14 8.70 -11.45
CA GLY A 570 -14.89 7.47 -11.68
C GLY A 570 -14.45 6.29 -10.81
N ARG A 571 -13.60 6.51 -9.81
CA ARG A 571 -13.17 5.47 -8.87
C ARG A 571 -14.25 5.31 -7.78
N THR A 572 -14.64 4.07 -7.51
CA THR A 572 -15.68 3.78 -6.51
C THR A 572 -15.02 3.32 -5.21
N VAL A 573 -15.31 4.02 -4.11
CA VAL A 573 -14.79 3.74 -2.77
C VAL A 573 -15.92 3.10 -1.94
N SER A 574 -15.59 2.06 -1.17
CA SER A 574 -16.56 1.38 -0.30
C SER A 574 -16.51 1.91 1.13
N PHE A 575 -17.69 2.11 1.72
CA PHE A 575 -17.94 2.55 3.09
C PHE A 575 -18.62 1.44 3.92
N LYS A 576 -18.57 0.18 3.45
CA LYS A 576 -19.23 -0.95 4.12
C LYS A 576 -18.66 -1.24 5.51
N ASP A 577 -17.36 -1.02 5.66
CA ASP A 577 -16.62 -1.27 6.90
C ASP A 577 -16.39 0.03 7.72
N THR A 578 -17.14 1.10 7.43
CA THR A 578 -17.05 2.37 8.18
C THR A 578 -18.21 2.55 9.16
N ILE A 579 -17.99 3.38 10.17
CA ILE A 579 -19.05 3.95 11.02
C ILE A 579 -19.14 5.43 10.69
N ILE A 580 -20.33 5.92 10.36
CA ILE A 580 -20.56 7.33 10.04
C ILE A 580 -21.29 7.99 11.20
N ILE A 581 -20.68 9.02 11.77
CA ILE A 581 -21.28 9.85 12.81
C ILE A 581 -21.37 11.27 12.28
N MET A 582 -22.55 11.84 12.36
CA MET A 582 -22.81 13.24 12.07
C MET A 582 -23.20 13.91 13.38
N THR A 583 -22.58 15.03 13.74
CA THR A 583 -23.02 15.80 14.92
C THR A 583 -23.87 16.97 14.46
N SER A 584 -24.85 17.33 15.27
CA SER A 584 -25.64 18.52 15.06
C SER A 584 -25.99 19.21 16.37
N ASN A 585 -26.03 20.54 16.33
CA ASN A 585 -26.56 21.36 17.41
C ASN A 585 -28.07 21.63 17.25
N ALA A 586 -28.71 21.08 16.22
CA ALA A 586 -30.17 21.04 16.12
C ALA A 586 -30.75 20.42 17.42
N GLY A 587 -31.90 20.87 17.89
CA GLY A 587 -32.48 20.42 19.16
C GLY A 587 -32.05 21.17 20.43
N GLN A 588 -31.13 22.15 20.34
CA GLN A 588 -30.92 23.09 21.45
C GLN A 588 -32.19 23.91 21.72
N GLY A 589 -32.64 23.95 22.98
CA GLY A 589 -33.77 24.79 23.42
C GLY A 589 -35.14 24.10 23.47
N ILE A 590 -35.23 22.80 23.23
CA ILE A 590 -36.44 22.01 23.53
C ILE A 590 -36.59 21.94 25.05
N LYS A 591 -37.53 22.71 25.62
CA LYS A 591 -37.86 22.66 27.05
C LYS A 591 -38.77 21.46 27.29
N GLU A 592 -38.45 20.63 28.28
CA GLU A 592 -39.38 19.61 28.77
C GLU A 592 -40.71 20.28 29.15
N ALA A 593 -41.78 19.95 28.41
CA ALA A 593 -43.11 20.35 28.79
C ALA A 593 -43.51 19.59 30.07
N SER A 594 -44.19 20.30 30.98
CA SER A 594 -44.65 19.86 32.30
C SER A 594 -45.14 18.40 32.39
N VAL A 595 -44.76 17.76 33.50
CA VAL A 595 -45.05 16.39 33.95
C VAL A 595 -46.48 15.89 33.62
N GLY A 596 -46.58 14.83 32.82
CA GLY A 596 -47.80 14.07 32.50
C GLY A 596 -47.61 13.12 31.30
N PHE A 597 -48.49 12.13 31.13
CA PHE A 597 -48.41 11.15 30.01
C PHE A 597 -48.49 11.76 28.59
N ALA A 598 -48.89 13.03 28.47
CA ALA A 598 -48.88 13.78 27.22
C ALA A 598 -47.53 14.47 26.92
N ALA A 599 -46.62 14.54 27.90
CA ALA A 599 -45.34 15.24 27.77
C ALA A 599 -44.35 14.50 26.86
N GLU A 600 -44.27 13.16 26.95
CA GLU A 600 -43.34 12.36 26.12
C GLU A 600 -43.66 12.46 24.62
N ASN A 601 -44.94 12.37 24.24
CA ASN A 601 -45.36 12.54 22.84
C ASN A 601 -45.07 13.97 22.35
N SER A 602 -45.28 14.98 23.20
CA SER A 602 -45.00 16.37 22.85
C SER A 602 -43.50 16.65 22.66
N HIS A 603 -42.63 16.02 23.46
CA HIS A 603 -41.17 16.14 23.35
C HIS A 603 -40.66 15.54 22.04
N GLN A 604 -41.13 14.33 21.69
CA GLN A 604 -40.76 13.69 20.43
C GLN A 604 -41.22 14.47 19.19
N GLU A 605 -42.42 15.05 19.22
CA GLU A 605 -42.89 15.90 18.12
C GLU A 605 -42.07 17.19 17.99
N GLN A 606 -41.76 17.85 19.10
CA GLN A 606 -40.90 19.05 19.12
C GLN A 606 -39.48 18.74 18.61
N PHE A 607 -38.92 17.60 19.01
CA PHE A 607 -37.61 17.13 18.54
C PHE A 607 -37.60 16.88 17.02
N LYS A 608 -38.61 16.14 16.51
CA LYS A 608 -38.76 15.91 15.06
C LYS A 608 -38.94 17.22 14.28
N ASN A 609 -39.73 18.15 14.81
CA ASN A 609 -39.94 19.45 14.18
C ASN A 609 -38.65 20.29 14.15
N SER A 610 -37.84 20.26 15.21
CA SER A 610 -36.54 20.94 15.25
C SER A 610 -35.58 20.37 14.20
N LEU A 611 -35.51 19.04 14.06
CA LEU A 611 -34.70 18.39 13.03
C LEU A 611 -35.17 18.70 11.62
N GLY A 612 -36.49 18.74 11.39
CA GLY A 612 -37.09 19.04 10.09
C GLY A 612 -36.79 20.44 9.55
N GLN A 613 -36.30 21.37 10.37
CA GLN A 613 -35.85 22.70 9.93
C GLN A 613 -34.53 22.66 9.17
N TYR A 614 -33.66 21.69 9.50
CA TYR A 614 -32.31 21.58 8.94
C TYR A 614 -32.17 20.39 7.98
N PHE A 615 -32.89 19.30 8.25
CA PHE A 615 -32.74 18.04 7.52
C PHE A 615 -34.06 17.60 6.89
N LYS A 616 -33.99 17.22 5.61
CA LYS A 616 -35.13 16.63 4.91
C LYS A 616 -35.44 15.24 5.48
N PRO A 617 -36.73 14.82 5.52
CA PRO A 617 -37.11 13.48 5.98
C PRO A 617 -36.41 12.35 5.22
N GLU A 618 -36.10 12.55 3.94
CA GLU A 618 -35.35 11.60 3.11
C GLU A 618 -34.01 11.23 3.74
N PHE A 619 -33.25 12.22 4.23
CA PHE A 619 -31.95 12.01 4.87
C PHE A 619 -32.08 11.33 6.23
N LEU A 620 -33.01 11.80 7.07
CA LEU A 620 -33.24 11.24 8.40
C LEU A 620 -33.63 9.76 8.35
N ASN A 621 -34.43 9.36 7.36
CA ASN A 621 -34.87 7.98 7.17
C ASN A 621 -33.76 7.03 6.68
N ARG A 622 -32.60 7.55 6.25
CA ARG A 622 -31.45 6.71 5.88
C ARG A 622 -30.49 6.44 7.04
N LEU A 623 -30.62 7.15 8.15
CA LEU A 623 -29.80 6.89 9.33
C LEU A 623 -30.26 5.61 10.03
N ASP A 624 -29.33 4.91 10.68
CA ASP A 624 -29.66 3.77 11.54
C ASP A 624 -30.36 4.22 12.82
N ASP A 625 -29.91 5.35 13.40
CA ASP A 625 -30.55 5.96 14.56
C ASP A 625 -30.22 7.45 14.69
N ILE A 626 -31.11 8.20 15.35
CA ILE A 626 -30.89 9.59 15.74
C ILE A 626 -30.71 9.60 17.25
N VAL A 627 -29.53 10.01 17.70
CA VAL A 627 -29.08 9.86 19.07
C VAL A 627 -29.12 11.22 19.77
N GLU A 628 -30.05 11.38 20.70
CA GLU A 628 -30.22 12.58 21.52
C GLU A 628 -29.23 12.57 22.69
N PHE A 629 -28.54 13.69 22.89
CA PHE A 629 -27.62 13.96 23.99
C PHE A 629 -28.22 15.00 24.92
N ASN A 630 -28.26 14.67 26.21
CA ASN A 630 -28.84 15.54 27.22
C ASN A 630 -27.79 16.49 27.81
N ALA A 631 -28.26 17.57 28.44
CA ALA A 631 -27.40 18.41 29.27
C ALA A 631 -26.82 17.61 30.44
N LEU A 632 -25.58 17.93 30.83
CA LEU A 632 -24.88 17.27 31.92
C LEU A 632 -25.35 17.80 33.27
N ASP A 633 -25.59 16.92 34.24
CA ASP A 633 -25.91 17.32 35.60
C ASP A 633 -24.63 17.58 36.44
N LYS A 634 -24.77 18.14 37.65
CA LYS A 634 -23.62 18.40 38.54
C LYS A 634 -22.83 17.12 38.86
N LYS A 635 -23.50 15.97 38.96
CA LYS A 635 -22.85 14.68 39.31
C LYS A 635 -22.03 14.16 38.14
N ASP A 636 -22.53 14.32 36.91
CA ASP A 636 -21.82 13.98 35.68
C ASP A 636 -20.57 14.85 35.54
N LEU A 637 -20.69 16.16 35.79
CA LEU A 637 -19.55 17.08 35.74
C LEU A 637 -18.45 16.72 36.73
N ILE A 638 -18.79 16.33 37.96
CA ILE A 638 -17.81 15.88 38.96
C ILE A 638 -17.05 14.64 38.46
N LYS A 639 -17.75 13.66 37.90
CA LYS A 639 -17.11 12.46 37.32
C LYS A 639 -16.21 12.79 36.13
N ILE A 640 -16.60 13.77 35.30
CA ILE A 640 -15.75 14.25 34.20
C ILE A 640 -14.47 14.88 34.74
N VAL A 641 -14.57 15.68 35.81
CA VAL A 641 -13.40 16.24 36.51
C VAL A 641 -12.51 15.12 37.06
N ASP A 642 -13.08 14.06 37.65
CA ASP A 642 -12.31 12.90 38.11
C ASP A 642 -11.49 12.26 36.99
N LEU A 643 -12.10 12.03 35.82
CA LEU A 643 -11.41 11.47 34.65
C LEU A 643 -10.30 12.41 34.14
N MET A 644 -10.56 13.71 34.07
CA MET A 644 -9.55 14.68 33.63
C MET A 644 -8.37 14.77 34.60
N LEU A 645 -8.63 14.71 35.91
CA LEU A 645 -7.60 14.70 36.94
C LEU A 645 -6.79 13.41 36.95
N ALA A 646 -7.42 12.26 36.70
CA ALA A 646 -6.71 10.99 36.51
C ALA A 646 -5.73 11.08 35.33
N ASN A 647 -6.17 11.63 34.19
CA ASN A 647 -5.29 11.86 33.04
C ASN A 647 -4.14 12.81 33.36
N THR A 648 -4.39 13.89 34.11
CA THR A 648 -3.34 14.80 34.56
C THR A 648 -2.34 14.10 35.49
N ASN A 649 -2.80 13.23 36.39
CA ASN A 649 -1.94 12.40 37.24
C ASN A 649 -1.09 11.42 36.43
N ASP A 650 -1.64 10.79 35.38
CA ASP A 650 -0.88 9.91 34.50
C ASP A 650 0.23 10.65 33.75
N MET A 651 0.01 11.92 33.34
CA MET A 651 1.03 12.74 32.67
C MET A 651 2.25 13.07 33.54
N VAL A 652 2.05 13.25 34.85
CA VAL A 652 3.12 13.63 35.79
C VAL A 652 3.72 12.43 36.54
N LYS A 653 3.19 11.23 36.31
CA LYS A 653 3.57 9.98 36.97
C LYS A 653 5.05 9.64 36.81
N ASP A 654 5.62 9.85 35.62
CA ASP A 654 7.03 9.57 35.32
C ASP A 654 7.99 10.48 36.10
N GLN A 655 7.51 11.63 36.57
CA GLN A 655 8.24 12.55 37.43
C GLN A 655 8.12 12.17 38.91
N GLY A 656 7.40 11.10 39.23
CA GLY A 656 7.12 10.66 40.60
C GLY A 656 6.22 11.63 41.37
N LEU A 657 5.36 12.36 40.66
CA LEU A 657 4.38 13.28 41.23
C LEU A 657 3.00 12.63 41.30
N HIS A 658 2.28 12.90 42.39
CA HIS A 658 0.88 12.54 42.53
C HIS A 658 0.09 13.72 43.10
N ILE A 659 -1.10 13.97 42.55
CA ILE A 659 -1.97 15.08 42.93
C ILE A 659 -3.30 14.52 43.44
N ASP A 660 -3.52 14.65 44.75
CA ASP A 660 -4.77 14.34 45.42
C ASP A 660 -5.67 15.58 45.46
N VAL A 661 -6.78 15.56 44.71
CA VAL A 661 -7.75 16.65 44.71
C VAL A 661 -8.93 16.31 45.61
N THR A 662 -9.22 17.19 46.58
CA THR A 662 -10.32 17.00 47.53
C THR A 662 -11.71 17.16 46.88
N PRO A 663 -12.77 16.53 47.44
CA PRO A 663 -14.14 16.70 46.96
C PRO A 663 -14.58 18.16 46.85
N GLU A 664 -14.23 18.99 47.83
CA GLU A 664 -14.55 20.42 47.83
C GLU A 664 -13.86 21.17 46.69
N ALA A 665 -12.60 20.80 46.39
CA ALA A 665 -11.87 21.37 45.25
C ALA A 665 -12.48 20.94 43.92
N LYS A 666 -12.95 19.69 43.80
CA LYS A 666 -13.66 19.21 42.59
C LYS A 666 -14.97 19.96 42.37
N GLU A 667 -15.74 20.22 43.43
CA GLU A 667 -16.96 21.02 43.31
C GLU A 667 -16.65 22.45 42.85
N LEU A 668 -15.60 23.07 43.40
CA LEU A 668 -15.17 24.41 42.99
C LEU A 668 -14.69 24.45 41.53
N LEU A 669 -14.01 23.41 41.05
CA LEU A 669 -13.62 23.27 39.64
C LEU A 669 -14.85 23.19 38.72
N VAL A 670 -15.87 22.44 39.12
CA VAL A 670 -17.14 22.35 38.37
C VAL A 670 -17.85 23.71 38.34
N GLU A 671 -17.94 24.41 39.48
CA GLU A 671 -18.58 25.72 39.55
C GLU A 671 -17.89 26.78 38.70
N LYS A 672 -16.57 26.74 38.61
CA LYS A 672 -15.78 27.67 37.77
C LYS A 672 -15.75 27.27 36.29
N GLY A 673 -15.81 25.98 35.98
CA GLY A 673 -15.58 25.46 34.62
C GLY A 673 -16.82 24.95 33.90
N TYR A 674 -18.01 25.01 34.51
CA TYR A 674 -19.27 24.68 33.85
C TYR A 674 -19.95 25.93 33.29
N ASP A 675 -20.28 25.89 32.00
CA ASP A 675 -21.09 26.91 31.33
C ASP A 675 -22.26 26.22 30.62
N PRO A 676 -23.54 26.55 30.94
CA PRO A 676 -24.70 25.94 30.28
C PRO A 676 -24.71 26.07 28.74
N SER A 677 -24.04 27.09 28.19
CA SER A 677 -23.94 27.31 26.73
C SER A 677 -22.80 26.55 26.07
N MET A 678 -21.77 26.15 26.82
CA MET A 678 -20.58 25.46 26.31
C MET A 678 -20.38 24.05 26.90
N GLY A 679 -21.27 23.63 27.80
CA GLY A 679 -21.20 22.36 28.51
C GLY A 679 -19.94 22.21 29.35
N ALA A 680 -19.33 21.03 29.28
CA ALA A 680 -18.11 20.68 30.00
C ALA A 680 -16.80 21.21 29.34
N ARG A 681 -16.88 21.91 28.19
CA ARG A 681 -15.70 22.37 27.44
C ARG A 681 -14.72 23.22 28.27
N PRO A 682 -15.15 24.16 29.13
CA PRO A 682 -14.21 24.99 29.88
C PRO A 682 -13.45 24.24 30.98
N LEU A 683 -13.94 23.08 31.45
CA LEU A 683 -13.35 22.34 32.58
C LEU A 683 -11.86 22.05 32.40
N ARG A 684 -11.41 21.68 31.18
CA ARG A 684 -9.99 21.39 30.94
C ARG A 684 -9.11 22.62 31.20
N ARG A 685 -9.57 23.79 30.75
CA ARG A 685 -8.88 25.06 30.99
C ARG A 685 -8.88 25.41 32.47
N THR A 686 -10.00 25.22 33.16
CA THR A 686 -10.09 25.46 34.61
C THR A 686 -9.15 24.54 35.40
N ILE A 687 -9.03 23.27 35.04
CA ILE A 687 -8.08 22.34 35.66
C ILE A 687 -6.65 22.77 35.38
N GLN A 688 -6.34 23.20 34.16
CA GLN A 688 -5.01 23.71 33.83
C GLN A 688 -4.64 24.91 34.71
N GLU A 689 -5.51 25.93 34.76
CA GLU A 689 -5.24 27.18 35.51
C GLU A 689 -5.25 26.97 37.04
N GLU A 690 -6.14 26.14 37.57
CA GLU A 690 -6.34 26.01 39.02
C GLU A 690 -5.58 24.85 39.67
N ILE A 691 -5.15 23.85 38.88
CA ILE A 691 -4.40 22.68 39.35
C ILE A 691 -3.02 22.63 38.71
N GLU A 692 -2.93 22.48 37.38
CA GLU A 692 -1.65 22.21 36.69
C GLU A 692 -0.64 23.35 36.90
N ASP A 693 -1.05 24.60 36.66
CA ASP A 693 -0.20 25.79 36.81
C ASP A 693 0.28 25.94 38.26
N LYS A 694 -0.62 25.76 39.24
CA LYS A 694 -0.28 25.89 40.67
C LYS A 694 0.60 24.77 41.18
N VAL A 695 0.42 23.55 40.66
CA VAL A 695 1.29 22.42 40.97
C VAL A 695 2.68 22.66 40.40
N ALA A 696 2.78 23.18 39.17
CA ALA A 696 4.05 23.54 38.57
C ALA A 696 4.79 24.61 39.40
N ASP A 697 4.12 25.70 39.76
CA ASP A 697 4.68 26.75 40.63
C ASP A 697 5.15 26.17 41.97
N TYR A 698 4.29 25.39 42.64
CA TYR A 698 4.61 24.79 43.94
C TYR A 698 5.82 23.85 43.86
N LYS A 699 5.92 23.04 42.80
CA LYS A 699 7.01 22.09 42.58
C LYS A 699 8.34 22.79 42.28
N LEU A 700 8.32 23.93 41.57
CA LEU A 700 9.51 24.74 41.32
C LEU A 700 10.04 25.37 42.62
N ASP A 701 9.14 25.84 43.49
CA ASP A 701 9.51 26.38 44.80
C ASP A 701 9.91 25.28 45.79
N ASN A 702 9.36 24.06 45.64
CA ASN A 702 9.59 22.91 46.52
C ASN A 702 10.02 21.65 45.73
N PRO A 703 11.29 21.57 45.26
CA PRO A 703 11.73 20.49 44.39
C PRO A 703 11.64 19.08 44.99
N ALA A 704 11.59 18.96 46.32
CA ALA A 704 11.50 17.67 47.02
C ALA A 704 10.08 17.08 47.07
N ALA A 705 9.04 17.91 46.89
CA ALA A 705 7.65 17.49 47.08
C ALA A 705 7.20 16.51 46.00
N LYS A 706 6.54 15.42 46.40
CA LYS A 706 6.09 14.34 45.49
C LYS A 706 4.59 14.10 45.55
N ASP A 707 4.05 14.00 46.76
CA ASP A 707 2.63 13.80 47.00
C ASP A 707 1.99 15.16 47.34
N LEU A 708 1.25 15.71 46.38
CA LEU A 708 0.63 17.01 46.47
C LEU A 708 -0.87 16.86 46.71
N LYS A 709 -1.42 17.79 47.48
CA LYS A 709 -2.84 17.85 47.79
C LYS A 709 -3.40 19.20 47.38
N ALA A 710 -4.50 19.18 46.63
CA ALA A 710 -5.26 20.35 46.25
C ALA A 710 -6.49 20.49 47.15
N ASN A 711 -6.46 21.50 48.03
CA ASN A 711 -7.50 21.82 49.00
C ASN A 711 -8.13 23.19 48.71
N VAL A 712 -9.34 23.42 49.22
CA VAL A 712 -9.98 24.74 49.17
C VAL A 712 -9.71 25.51 50.47
N VAL A 713 -9.07 26.67 50.37
CA VAL A 713 -8.84 27.63 51.46
C VAL A 713 -9.37 28.99 51.00
N ASP A 714 -10.25 29.62 51.78
CA ASP A 714 -10.88 30.91 51.46
C ASP A 714 -11.50 30.99 50.05
N GLY A 715 -12.12 29.88 49.61
CA GLY A 715 -12.75 29.79 48.29
C GLY A 715 -11.76 29.72 47.11
N LYS A 716 -10.47 29.47 47.38
CA LYS A 716 -9.43 29.27 46.36
C LYS A 716 -8.77 27.90 46.53
N ILE A 717 -8.37 27.31 45.41
CA ILE A 717 -7.60 26.07 45.43
C ILE A 717 -6.15 26.42 45.79
N VAL A 718 -5.62 25.77 46.82
CA VAL A 718 -4.25 25.90 47.31
C VAL A 718 -3.60 24.52 47.27
N ILE A 719 -2.38 24.47 46.74
CA ILE A 719 -1.56 23.26 46.68
C ILE A 719 -0.67 23.20 47.93
N SER A 720 -0.65 22.04 48.57
CA SER A 720 0.22 21.74 49.72
C SER A 720 0.77 20.33 49.57
N GLU A 721 1.92 20.03 50.15
CA GLU A 721 2.37 18.64 50.32
C GLU A 721 1.42 17.88 51.27
N ASN A 722 1.15 16.61 50.95
CA ASN A 722 0.18 15.76 51.67
C ASN A 722 0.72 15.25 53.02
#